data_AF-A0A8J5YE15-F1
#
_entry.id   AF-A0A8J5YE15-F1
#
_cell.length_a   1.000
_cell.length_b   1.000
_cell.length_c   1.000
_cell.angle_alpha   90.00
_cell.angle_beta   90.00
_cell.angle_gamma   90.00
#
_symmetry.space_group_name_H-M   'P 1'
#
loop_
_entity.id
_entity.type
_entity.pdbx_description
1 polymer ?
#
loop_
_entity_poly.entity_id
_entity_poly.type
_entity_poly.pdbx_seq_one_letter_code
_entity_poly.pdbx_strand_id
1 'polypeptide(L)'
;MGNKRALLLCLLVLMVAMDGAIASHKWRPFNRSCFPPGFIFGAGSAAYQIEGAALEDGKGPSIWDILVRQHPERIVDRSTGDVAVDFYHRYKEDIMLMKKIGLDSFRFSISWSRILPKGKLSGGINQLGVQFYNNLIDDLLANGLMPFVTLLHFDHPQALEDEYGGFSSPKIHWVTMNEPNGWSLGFGQGLPPSSTRPYILAHHFLLSHAAAVNLYREKYQASQKGKIGITLVTTWFEPKFDTTADNKAASRARDFLFGWFMDPIIYGEYPKSMQSLVGNRLPKFTEAESKQLKGSIDFLGANYYTTNYAENGPSNSPFLPTDARVNLTTEKNGVPIGTTTDVSWLFNYPKVKEALKDSTRIRYLDGHLKYLLKAIQEGVNIKGYYMWAFLDDFEWNSGYTLRFGFTYIDYKNNLRRYLKIKKYIVKKSSVKAMDGAIASHKWRPFNRSCFPPGFIFGAGSAAYQIEGAAFEDGKGPSVWDILVRQHPERIVDRRTGDVAVDFYHRYKEDIMLMKKIGLDSFRFSISWSRILPKGKLSGGVNPLGVQFYNNLIDDLLANGLKPFVTLLHFDHPQALEDEYGGFSSPKIVDDFVDYTDFCFKTFGDRVKHWVTMNEPNGWSLGLATGLPPSSNQSYILTHHFLLSHAAAVNLYRKKYQASQKGKIGITLVTTWFEPKFDTTADRKAASRARDFHFGWFMDPVIYGEYPKSMQSLVGNRLPKFTEAESKLLKGSIDFLGANYYTTNYAENGPSNSPFLPTDARVNLTTEKNGVPIGTPTDVSWLFNYPKEALKDSTRIRYLDGHLKYLLKAIQEGVNIKGHYMWAFLDDFEWTSGYTVRFGFTNIDYKNNLRRYLKYSAYWFKKFLLN
;
A
#
# COMPACT_ATOMS: atom_id res chain seq x y z
N MET A 1 -3.52 -3.31 -41.10
CA MET A 1 -3.41 -4.22 -39.93
C MET A 1 -2.28 -3.87 -38.94
N GLY A 2 -1.27 -3.07 -39.31
CA GLY A 2 -0.14 -2.70 -38.42
C GLY A 2 -0.49 -1.77 -37.24
N ASN A 3 -1.33 -0.74 -37.43
CA ASN A 3 -1.66 0.22 -36.36
C ASN A 3 -2.69 -0.29 -35.33
N LYS A 4 -3.59 -1.21 -35.72
CA LYS A 4 -4.48 -1.93 -34.79
C LYS A 4 -3.67 -2.80 -33.84
N ARG A 5 -2.68 -3.51 -34.38
CA ARG A 5 -1.70 -4.26 -33.59
C ARG A 5 -0.80 -3.34 -32.77
N ALA A 6 -0.34 -2.18 -33.21
CA ALA A 6 0.57 -1.34 -32.42
C ALA A 6 -0.12 -0.58 -31.27
N LEU A 7 -1.37 -0.12 -31.44
CA LEU A 7 -2.14 0.56 -30.38
C LEU A 7 -2.80 -0.45 -29.43
N LEU A 8 -3.37 -1.56 -29.96
CA LEU A 8 -3.74 -2.70 -29.11
C LEU A 8 -2.51 -3.36 -28.53
N LEU A 9 -1.32 -3.42 -29.14
CA LEU A 9 -0.08 -3.87 -28.48
C LEU A 9 0.35 -2.83 -27.47
N CYS A 10 0.21 -1.52 -27.66
CA CYS A 10 0.58 -0.57 -26.63
C CYS A 10 -0.31 -0.73 -25.39
N LEU A 11 -1.62 -0.96 -25.57
CA LEU A 11 -2.54 -1.30 -24.48
C LEU A 11 -2.36 -2.75 -23.99
N LEU A 12 -2.17 -3.74 -24.86
CA LEU A 12 -1.81 -5.14 -24.53
C LEU A 12 -0.41 -5.25 -23.95
N VAL A 13 0.52 -4.33 -24.12
CA VAL A 13 1.87 -4.39 -23.54
C VAL A 13 1.86 -3.60 -22.24
N LEU A 14 1.09 -2.51 -22.15
CA LEU A 14 0.68 -1.91 -20.86
C LEU A 14 0.02 -2.94 -19.95
N MET A 15 -0.75 -3.86 -20.56
CA MET A 15 -1.61 -4.79 -19.85
C MET A 15 -1.12 -6.23 -19.86
N VAL A 16 -0.32 -6.73 -20.81
CA VAL A 16 0.44 -8.01 -20.70
C VAL A 16 1.63 -7.81 -19.75
N ALA A 17 2.12 -6.57 -19.56
CA ALA A 17 2.86 -6.23 -18.34
C ALA A 17 2.04 -6.53 -17.08
N MET A 18 0.76 -6.16 -17.06
CA MET A 18 -0.12 -6.38 -15.91
C MET A 18 -0.64 -7.83 -15.80
N ASP A 19 -0.76 -8.56 -16.91
CA ASP A 19 -1.57 -9.78 -17.08
C ASP A 19 -0.72 -11.00 -17.52
N GLY A 20 0.45 -10.79 -18.11
CA GLY A 20 1.52 -11.80 -18.20
C GLY A 20 2.07 -12.22 -16.82
N ALA A 21 1.78 -11.42 -15.80
CA ALA A 21 1.93 -11.78 -14.38
C ALA A 21 0.79 -12.69 -13.85
N ILE A 22 -0.31 -12.86 -14.59
CA ILE A 22 -1.51 -13.60 -14.17
C ILE A 22 -1.65 -14.91 -14.98
N ALA A 23 -1.40 -14.88 -16.29
CA ALA A 23 -1.41 -16.07 -17.16
C ALA A 23 -0.14 -16.94 -17.03
N SER A 24 0.90 -16.44 -16.37
CA SER A 24 1.83 -17.30 -15.67
C SER A 24 1.54 -17.17 -14.18
N HIS A 25 0.88 -18.17 -13.59
CA HIS A 25 1.03 -18.47 -12.17
C HIS A 25 2.46 -18.97 -11.88
N LYS A 26 3.44 -18.19 -12.32
CA LYS A 26 4.79 -18.08 -11.78
C LYS A 26 4.90 -16.66 -11.27
N TRP A 27 4.26 -16.41 -10.13
CA TRP A 27 4.74 -15.41 -9.18
C TRP A 27 6.27 -15.44 -9.22
N ARG A 28 6.93 -14.35 -9.62
CA ARG A 28 8.37 -14.25 -9.41
C ARG A 28 8.55 -14.19 -7.89
N PRO A 29 9.20 -15.20 -7.27
CA PRO A 29 9.48 -15.14 -5.84
C PRO A 29 10.26 -13.86 -5.55
N PHE A 30 10.08 -13.26 -4.37
CA PHE A 30 11.01 -12.25 -3.88
C PHE A 30 12.43 -12.75 -4.07
N ASN A 31 13.23 -12.01 -4.81
CA ASN A 31 14.65 -12.30 -4.92
C ASN A 31 15.38 -11.49 -3.84
N ARG A 32 16.47 -12.02 -3.30
CA ARG A 32 17.39 -11.26 -2.43
C ARG A 32 17.82 -9.94 -3.08
N SER A 33 17.88 -9.88 -4.40
CA SER A 33 18.16 -8.64 -5.16
C SER A 33 17.11 -7.54 -4.98
N CYS A 34 15.94 -7.82 -4.39
CA CYS A 34 14.95 -6.82 -4.02
C CYS A 34 15.34 -6.02 -2.77
N PHE A 35 16.29 -6.52 -1.97
CA PHE A 35 16.72 -5.89 -0.73
C PHE A 35 18.07 -5.16 -0.92
N PRO A 36 18.37 -4.16 -0.09
CA PRO A 36 19.64 -3.44 -0.16
C PRO A 36 20.85 -4.38 -0.07
N PRO A 37 21.98 -4.04 -0.72
CA PRO A 37 23.23 -4.78 -0.53
C PRO A 37 23.58 -4.91 0.97
N GLY A 38 23.96 -6.12 1.39
CA GLY A 38 24.28 -6.41 2.79
C GLY A 38 23.06 -6.67 3.68
N PHE A 39 21.85 -6.75 3.13
CA PHE A 39 20.67 -7.18 3.90
C PHE A 39 20.79 -8.65 4.31
N ILE A 40 20.65 -8.92 5.60
CA ILE A 40 20.87 -10.26 6.17
C ILE A 40 19.56 -11.04 6.20
N PHE A 41 19.56 -12.25 5.63
CA PHE A 41 18.49 -13.22 5.86
C PHE A 41 18.98 -14.30 6.82
N GLY A 42 18.40 -14.33 8.01
CA GLY A 42 18.72 -15.32 9.03
C GLY A 42 17.52 -16.12 9.48
N ALA A 43 17.78 -17.10 10.33
CA ALA A 43 16.76 -17.81 11.10
C ALA A 43 17.13 -17.78 12.58
N GLY A 44 16.12 -17.79 13.45
CA GLY A 44 16.29 -17.75 14.90
C GLY A 44 16.01 -19.08 15.58
N SER A 45 16.60 -19.24 16.77
CA SER A 45 16.28 -20.28 17.74
C SER A 45 16.61 -19.83 19.19
N ALA A 46 16.30 -20.68 20.17
CA ALA A 46 16.56 -20.50 21.60
C ALA A 46 17.09 -21.79 22.24
N ALA A 47 18.04 -21.65 23.15
CA ALA A 47 18.76 -22.75 23.78
C ALA A 47 17.81 -23.79 24.40
N TYR A 48 16.91 -23.37 25.28
CA TYR A 48 15.98 -24.29 25.94
C TYR A 48 15.01 -24.98 24.96
N GLN A 49 14.65 -24.32 23.87
CA GLN A 49 13.72 -24.87 22.88
C GLN A 49 14.35 -25.96 22.01
N ILE A 50 15.67 -25.87 21.72
CA ILE A 50 16.33 -26.78 20.76
C ILE A 50 17.48 -27.62 21.28
N GLU A 51 18.25 -27.18 22.29
CA GLU A 51 19.52 -27.84 22.66
C GLU A 51 19.32 -29.24 23.20
N GLY A 52 18.46 -29.40 24.20
CA GLY A 52 18.34 -30.64 24.95
C GLY A 52 19.58 -30.89 25.82
N ALA A 53 19.92 -32.17 26.01
CA ALA A 53 21.07 -32.60 26.81
C ALA A 53 21.08 -31.91 28.20
N ALA A 54 19.92 -31.87 28.86
CA ALA A 54 19.71 -31.04 30.05
C ALA A 54 20.51 -31.48 31.29
N LEU A 55 21.00 -32.73 31.30
CA LEU A 55 21.76 -33.35 32.39
C LEU A 55 23.18 -33.75 31.99
N GLU A 56 23.62 -33.36 30.80
CA GLU A 56 24.91 -33.78 30.24
C GLU A 56 26.00 -32.73 30.43
N ASP A 57 27.25 -33.18 30.38
CA ASP A 57 28.45 -32.35 30.40
C ASP A 57 28.47 -31.28 31.49
N GLY A 58 27.86 -31.56 32.64
CA GLY A 58 27.85 -30.67 33.80
C GLY A 58 26.93 -29.45 33.67
N LYS A 59 25.96 -29.42 32.74
CA LYS A 59 24.92 -28.38 32.71
C LYS A 59 24.15 -28.33 34.03
N GLY A 60 23.99 -27.14 34.60
CA GLY A 60 23.13 -26.90 35.75
C GLY A 60 21.66 -26.73 35.34
N PRO A 61 20.70 -26.90 36.28
CA PRO A 61 19.30 -26.68 36.00
C PRO A 61 19.03 -25.19 35.75
N SER A 62 18.32 -24.89 34.67
CA SER A 62 17.62 -23.61 34.47
C SER A 62 16.30 -23.61 35.23
N ILE A 63 15.70 -22.44 35.37
CA ILE A 63 14.35 -22.31 35.93
C ILE A 63 13.30 -23.11 35.15
N TRP A 64 13.48 -23.30 33.84
CA TRP A 64 12.56 -24.08 33.03
C TRP A 64 12.70 -25.57 33.26
N ASP A 65 13.93 -26.07 33.44
CA ASP A 65 14.19 -27.48 33.78
C ASP A 65 13.43 -27.86 35.08
N ILE A 66 13.40 -26.94 36.05
CA ILE A 66 12.68 -27.15 37.32
C ILE A 66 11.17 -27.03 37.13
N LEU A 67 10.71 -25.98 36.43
CA LEU A 67 9.29 -25.74 36.19
C LEU A 67 8.60 -26.92 35.52
N VAL A 68 9.16 -27.45 34.42
CA VAL A 68 8.52 -28.53 33.66
C VAL A 68 8.49 -29.86 34.42
N ARG A 69 9.47 -30.08 35.32
CA ARG A 69 9.56 -31.30 36.14
C ARG A 69 8.67 -31.26 37.36
N GLN A 70 8.58 -30.11 38.03
CA GLN A 70 7.75 -29.93 39.24
C GLN A 70 6.28 -29.65 38.92
N HIS A 71 6.02 -29.00 37.77
CA HIS A 71 4.70 -28.56 37.36
C HIS A 71 4.37 -28.99 35.92
N PRO A 72 4.41 -30.29 35.61
CA PRO A 72 4.15 -30.80 34.25
C PRO A 72 2.74 -30.45 33.76
N GLU A 73 1.77 -30.22 34.65
CA GLU A 73 0.42 -29.76 34.33
C GLU A 73 0.37 -28.39 33.67
N ARG A 74 1.44 -27.60 33.78
CA ARG A 74 1.55 -26.28 33.14
C ARG A 74 1.97 -26.36 31.67
N ILE A 75 2.36 -27.56 31.21
CA ILE A 75 2.71 -27.85 29.82
C ILE A 75 1.56 -28.65 29.20
N VAL A 76 1.03 -28.18 28.06
CA VAL A 76 -0.19 -28.73 27.44
C VAL A 76 -0.10 -30.24 27.19
N ASP A 77 1.04 -30.73 26.70
CA ASP A 77 1.28 -32.17 26.47
C ASP A 77 2.13 -32.83 27.56
N ARG A 78 2.41 -32.11 28.67
CA ARG A 78 3.23 -32.56 29.80
C ARG A 78 4.66 -32.98 29.43
N SER A 79 5.15 -32.53 28.28
CA SER A 79 6.50 -32.82 27.83
C SER A 79 7.56 -31.95 28.52
N THR A 80 8.84 -32.33 28.37
CA THR A 80 9.99 -31.56 28.86
C THR A 80 10.93 -31.16 27.73
N GLY A 81 11.78 -30.16 28.00
CA GLY A 81 12.89 -29.76 27.14
C GLY A 81 14.17 -30.57 27.35
N ASP A 82 14.12 -31.69 28.09
CA ASP A 82 15.33 -32.43 28.49
C ASP A 82 16.14 -32.91 27.28
N VAL A 83 15.43 -33.37 26.24
CA VAL A 83 15.97 -33.77 24.94
C VAL A 83 15.74 -32.70 23.87
N ALA A 84 14.68 -31.89 23.99
CA ALA A 84 14.30 -30.88 23.00
C ALA A 84 14.26 -31.48 21.58
N VAL A 85 15.04 -30.91 20.66
CA VAL A 85 15.31 -31.51 19.34
C VAL A 85 16.76 -31.92 19.17
N ASP A 86 17.47 -32.09 20.30
CA ASP A 86 18.82 -32.59 20.39
C ASP A 86 19.81 -31.84 19.50
N PHE A 87 19.70 -30.51 19.48
CA PHE A 87 20.63 -29.67 18.74
C PHE A 87 22.04 -29.74 19.33
N TYR A 88 22.17 -29.98 20.64
CA TYR A 88 23.46 -30.11 21.32
C TYR A 88 24.38 -31.14 20.63
N HIS A 89 23.83 -32.31 20.29
CA HIS A 89 24.60 -33.34 19.59
C HIS A 89 24.58 -33.20 18.07
N ARG A 90 23.55 -32.55 17.51
CA ARG A 90 23.23 -32.65 16.07
C ARG A 90 23.36 -31.34 15.28
N TYR A 91 23.84 -30.26 15.90
CA TYR A 91 23.95 -28.94 15.26
C TYR A 91 24.68 -28.94 13.91
N LYS A 92 25.63 -29.86 13.69
CA LYS A 92 26.34 -29.99 12.40
C LYS A 92 25.39 -30.34 11.25
N GLU A 93 24.42 -31.22 11.47
CA GLU A 93 23.36 -31.52 10.49
C GLU A 93 22.54 -30.27 10.19
N ASP A 94 22.20 -29.52 11.23
CA ASP A 94 21.37 -28.32 11.15
C ASP A 94 22.09 -27.18 10.42
N ILE A 95 23.38 -26.96 10.67
CA ILE A 95 24.24 -26.03 9.90
C ILE A 95 24.24 -26.39 8.42
N MET A 96 24.36 -27.68 8.09
CA MET A 96 24.34 -28.13 6.69
C MET A 96 22.98 -27.85 6.03
N LEU A 97 21.89 -27.96 6.76
CA LEU A 97 20.56 -27.57 6.28
C LEU A 97 20.43 -26.05 6.09
N MET A 98 20.92 -25.23 7.03
CA MET A 98 20.96 -23.76 6.91
C MET A 98 21.77 -23.31 5.69
N LYS A 99 22.94 -23.91 5.47
CA LYS A 99 23.78 -23.67 4.30
C LYS A 99 23.10 -24.09 3.00
N LYS A 100 22.45 -25.26 3.01
CA LYS A 100 21.73 -25.81 1.85
C LYS A 100 20.60 -24.89 1.38
N ILE A 101 19.89 -24.29 2.32
CA ILE A 101 18.85 -23.31 1.98
C ILE A 101 19.44 -21.91 1.73
N GLY A 102 20.64 -21.62 2.22
CA GLY A 102 21.40 -20.41 1.88
C GLY A 102 21.16 -19.25 2.84
N LEU A 103 20.95 -19.49 4.13
CA LEU A 103 20.92 -18.41 5.12
C LEU A 103 22.26 -17.66 5.17
N ASP A 104 22.22 -16.38 5.54
CA ASP A 104 23.41 -15.55 5.76
C ASP A 104 23.83 -15.57 7.24
N SER A 105 22.87 -15.82 8.14
CA SER A 105 23.08 -15.74 9.58
C SER A 105 22.20 -16.71 10.36
N PHE A 106 22.69 -17.18 11.50
CA PHE A 106 21.91 -17.95 12.45
C PHE A 106 21.89 -17.24 13.80
N ARG A 107 20.70 -16.94 14.30
CA ARG A 107 20.49 -16.38 15.64
C ARG A 107 20.22 -17.50 16.63
N PHE A 108 21.06 -17.63 17.65
CA PHE A 108 20.89 -18.60 18.73
C PHE A 108 21.16 -17.95 20.08
N SER A 109 20.72 -18.58 21.17
CA SER A 109 21.06 -18.14 22.52
C SER A 109 22.07 -19.05 23.19
N ILE A 110 22.84 -18.49 24.12
CA ILE A 110 23.67 -19.26 25.04
C ILE A 110 22.81 -19.65 26.24
N SER A 111 22.84 -20.92 26.64
CA SER A 111 22.25 -21.37 27.90
C SER A 111 23.17 -20.98 29.05
N TRP A 112 22.73 -20.03 29.87
CA TRP A 112 23.52 -19.56 31.01
C TRP A 112 23.84 -20.71 31.97
N SER A 113 22.87 -21.58 32.26
CA SER A 113 23.09 -22.72 33.17
C SER A 113 24.01 -23.79 32.59
N ARG A 114 24.22 -23.81 31.26
CA ARG A 114 25.23 -24.67 30.63
C ARG A 114 26.64 -24.13 30.82
N ILE A 115 26.86 -22.81 30.71
CA ILE A 115 28.19 -22.19 30.89
C ILE A 115 28.55 -22.05 32.38
N LEU A 116 27.60 -21.59 33.18
CA LEU A 116 27.74 -21.37 34.62
C LEU A 116 26.65 -22.18 35.34
N PRO A 117 26.91 -23.44 35.70
CA PRO A 117 25.91 -24.32 36.33
C PRO A 117 25.34 -23.79 37.64
N LYS A 118 26.10 -22.95 38.36
CA LYS A 118 25.68 -22.25 39.58
C LYS A 118 25.38 -20.75 39.35
N GLY A 119 25.31 -20.33 38.09
CA GLY A 119 24.99 -18.98 37.63
C GLY A 119 26.05 -17.90 37.83
N LYS A 120 27.15 -18.21 38.53
CA LYS A 120 28.23 -17.25 38.81
C LYS A 120 29.58 -17.85 38.48
N LEU A 121 30.55 -16.99 38.14
CA LEU A 121 31.95 -17.40 37.93
C LEU A 121 32.55 -18.08 39.16
N SER A 122 32.21 -17.63 40.36
CA SER A 122 32.67 -18.24 41.62
C SER A 122 32.19 -19.68 41.81
N GLY A 123 31.12 -20.08 41.11
CA GLY A 123 30.60 -21.45 41.13
C GLY A 123 31.20 -22.36 40.06
N GLY A 124 32.26 -21.91 39.38
CA GLY A 124 32.97 -22.66 38.35
C GLY A 124 32.38 -22.43 36.94
N ILE A 125 33.25 -22.60 35.94
CA ILE A 125 32.90 -22.56 34.52
C ILE A 125 32.83 -23.98 34.00
N ASN A 126 31.75 -24.33 33.33
CA ASN A 126 31.65 -25.58 32.61
C ASN A 126 32.40 -25.48 31.27
N GLN A 127 33.62 -26.02 31.22
CA GLN A 127 34.48 -25.95 30.03
C GLN A 127 33.90 -26.71 28.84
N LEU A 128 33.19 -27.82 29.06
CA LEU A 128 32.53 -28.57 27.98
C LEU A 128 31.39 -27.76 27.36
N GLY A 129 30.60 -27.08 28.21
CA GLY A 129 29.60 -26.13 27.76
C GLY A 129 30.17 -24.98 26.93
N VAL A 130 31.30 -24.39 27.36
CA VAL A 130 32.02 -23.36 26.59
C VAL A 130 32.53 -23.92 25.26
N GLN A 131 33.11 -25.11 25.28
CA GLN A 131 33.63 -25.77 24.10
C GLN A 131 32.53 -26.05 23.07
N PHE A 132 31.32 -26.44 23.49
CA PHE A 132 30.18 -26.61 22.59
C PHE A 132 29.88 -25.33 21.81
N TYR A 133 29.75 -24.18 22.47
CA TYR A 133 29.44 -22.92 21.76
C TYR A 133 30.59 -22.42 20.90
N ASN A 134 31.85 -22.62 21.32
CA ASN A 134 33.01 -22.31 20.48
C ASN A 134 32.97 -23.14 19.19
N ASN A 135 32.77 -24.46 19.30
CA ASN A 135 32.66 -25.34 18.14
C ASN A 135 31.48 -24.94 17.24
N LEU A 136 30.32 -24.60 17.82
CA LEU A 136 29.16 -24.13 17.07
C LEU A 136 29.46 -22.84 16.30
N ILE A 137 30.10 -21.86 16.94
CA ILE A 137 30.47 -20.57 16.32
C ILE A 137 31.47 -20.80 15.19
N ASP A 138 32.51 -21.60 15.43
CA ASP A 138 33.54 -21.89 14.44
C ASP A 138 32.95 -22.63 13.24
N ASP A 139 32.08 -23.63 13.47
CA ASP A 139 31.41 -24.37 12.40
C ASP A 139 30.42 -23.50 11.62
N LEU A 140 29.72 -22.56 12.26
CA LEU A 140 28.87 -21.58 11.57
C LEU A 140 29.70 -20.70 10.64
N LEU A 141 30.79 -20.11 11.16
CA LEU A 141 31.69 -19.24 10.41
C LEU A 141 32.36 -19.98 9.25
N ALA A 142 32.84 -21.21 9.48
CA ALA A 142 33.42 -22.07 8.45
C ALA A 142 32.42 -22.40 7.32
N ASN A 143 31.12 -22.33 7.60
CA ASN A 143 30.06 -22.53 6.63
C ASN A 143 29.46 -21.23 6.05
N GLY A 144 30.06 -20.08 6.38
CA GLY A 144 29.65 -18.76 5.86
C GLY A 144 28.34 -18.25 6.47
N LEU A 145 27.98 -18.73 7.66
CA LEU A 145 26.83 -18.29 8.44
C LEU A 145 27.32 -17.35 9.55
N MET A 146 26.88 -16.11 9.54
CA MET A 146 27.21 -15.15 10.59
C MET A 146 26.47 -15.51 11.89
N PRO A 147 27.16 -15.76 13.01
CA PRO A 147 26.51 -16.01 14.30
C PRO A 147 25.90 -14.72 14.84
N PHE A 148 24.65 -14.78 15.30
CA PHE A 148 23.98 -13.69 16.01
C PHE A 148 23.55 -14.18 17.40
N VAL A 149 24.29 -13.80 18.44
CA VAL A 149 24.18 -14.43 19.75
C VAL A 149 23.25 -13.65 20.68
N THR A 150 22.33 -14.36 21.33
CA THR A 150 21.51 -13.86 22.44
C THR A 150 22.07 -14.38 23.76
N LEU A 151 22.38 -13.51 24.72
CA LEU A 151 23.01 -13.93 25.98
C LEU A 151 22.02 -14.51 27.00
N LEU A 152 20.75 -14.10 26.95
CA LEU A 152 19.69 -14.63 27.80
C LEU A 152 18.38 -14.76 27.04
N HIS A 153 17.78 -15.95 27.08
CA HIS A 153 16.51 -16.25 26.43
C HIS A 153 15.60 -17.08 27.34
N PHE A 154 15.15 -16.45 28.43
CA PHE A 154 14.21 -16.99 29.43
C PHE A 154 14.74 -18.15 30.29
N ASP A 155 16.01 -18.54 30.18
CA ASP A 155 16.56 -19.77 30.75
C ASP A 155 17.66 -19.52 31.79
N HIS A 156 17.46 -18.55 32.70
CA HIS A 156 18.46 -18.29 33.73
C HIS A 156 18.62 -19.48 34.70
N PRO A 157 19.81 -19.64 35.33
CA PRO A 157 20.09 -20.75 36.23
C PRO A 157 19.19 -20.72 37.46
N GLN A 158 18.64 -21.87 37.85
CA GLN A 158 17.81 -22.01 39.05
C GLN A 158 18.55 -21.52 40.31
N ALA A 159 19.86 -21.75 40.38
CA ALA A 159 20.67 -21.31 41.52
C ALA A 159 20.57 -19.80 41.81
N LEU A 160 20.34 -18.96 40.78
CA LEU A 160 20.13 -17.52 40.98
C LEU A 160 18.72 -17.20 41.48
N GLU A 161 17.73 -18.02 41.11
CA GLU A 161 16.38 -17.94 41.67
C GLU A 161 16.40 -18.31 43.15
N ASP A 162 17.06 -19.42 43.50
CA ASP A 162 17.13 -19.93 44.87
C ASP A 162 17.88 -18.98 45.81
N GLU A 163 18.98 -18.36 45.33
CA GLU A 163 19.82 -17.51 46.16
C GLU A 163 19.28 -16.09 46.30
N TYR A 164 18.71 -15.52 45.23
CA TYR A 164 18.38 -14.10 45.15
C TYR A 164 16.92 -13.79 44.83
N GLY A 165 16.07 -14.78 44.54
CA GLY A 165 14.75 -14.54 43.95
C GLY A 165 14.83 -14.06 42.50
N GLY A 166 15.92 -14.43 41.81
CA GLY A 166 16.17 -14.12 40.41
C GLY A 166 16.29 -12.63 40.16
N PHE A 167 15.76 -12.18 39.02
CA PHE A 167 15.78 -10.77 38.62
C PHE A 167 14.81 -9.88 39.42
N SER A 168 14.11 -10.43 40.42
CA SER A 168 13.42 -9.59 41.41
C SER A 168 14.41 -8.87 42.33
N SER A 169 15.66 -9.35 42.40
CA SER A 169 16.76 -8.74 43.14
C SER A 169 17.64 -7.90 42.22
N PRO A 170 18.14 -6.74 42.69
CA PRO A 170 19.12 -5.97 41.93
C PRO A 170 20.45 -6.71 41.81
N LYS A 171 20.74 -7.75 42.60
CA LYS A 171 22.06 -8.42 42.56
C LYS A 171 22.40 -9.10 41.22
N ILE A 172 21.42 -9.23 40.31
CA ILE A 172 21.65 -9.67 38.93
C ILE A 172 21.70 -8.43 38.03
N HIS A 173 22.91 -8.09 37.59
CA HIS A 173 23.21 -7.09 36.59
C HIS A 173 24.04 -7.78 35.47
N TRP A 174 24.30 -7.16 34.31
CA TRP A 174 25.28 -7.66 33.30
C TRP A 174 24.79 -8.63 32.20
N VAL A 175 23.55 -8.54 31.71
CA VAL A 175 23.14 -9.35 30.55
C VAL A 175 22.14 -8.65 29.62
N THR A 176 22.33 -8.81 28.31
CA THR A 176 21.36 -8.41 27.28
C THR A 176 20.44 -9.58 26.94
N MET A 177 19.16 -9.33 26.68
CA MET A 177 18.15 -10.39 26.63
C MET A 177 17.16 -10.25 25.48
N ASN A 178 16.50 -11.37 25.15
CA ASN A 178 15.37 -11.41 24.22
C ASN A 178 14.05 -11.22 24.96
N GLU A 179 13.23 -10.28 24.49
CA GLU A 179 11.86 -10.01 24.94
C GLU A 179 11.67 -9.79 26.45
N PRO A 180 12.45 -8.91 27.10
CA PRO A 180 12.29 -8.62 28.53
C PRO A 180 10.89 -8.09 28.88
N ASN A 181 10.23 -7.42 27.94
CA ASN A 181 8.85 -6.97 28.08
C ASN A 181 7.83 -8.11 28.05
N GLY A 182 8.04 -9.13 27.21
CA GLY A 182 7.23 -10.36 27.23
C GLY A 182 7.40 -11.12 28.54
N TRP A 183 8.64 -11.25 29.02
CA TRP A 183 8.95 -11.87 30.30
C TRP A 183 8.28 -11.15 31.47
N SER A 184 8.33 -9.82 31.47
CA SER A 184 7.72 -9.02 32.54
C SER A 184 6.19 -9.14 32.57
N LEU A 185 5.56 -9.47 31.44
CA LEU A 185 4.14 -9.80 31.34
C LEU A 185 3.81 -11.25 31.77
N GLY A 186 4.80 -12.03 32.20
CA GLY A 186 4.63 -13.41 32.65
C GLY A 186 4.63 -14.45 31.52
N PHE A 187 4.98 -14.06 30.28
CA PHE A 187 5.12 -14.99 29.17
C PHE A 187 6.16 -16.07 29.51
N GLY A 188 5.80 -17.34 29.30
CA GLY A 188 6.63 -18.48 29.64
C GLY A 188 6.51 -18.97 31.10
N GLN A 189 6.66 -18.10 32.11
CA GLN A 189 6.65 -18.55 33.52
C GLN A 189 5.25 -18.66 34.15
N GLY A 190 4.23 -18.08 33.51
CA GLY A 190 2.85 -18.03 33.98
C GLY A 190 2.72 -17.49 35.41
N LEU A 191 3.52 -16.48 35.76
CA LEU A 191 3.43 -15.84 37.08
C LEU A 191 2.02 -15.23 37.26
N PRO A 192 1.38 -15.38 38.44
CA PRO A 192 0.14 -14.68 38.71
C PRO A 192 0.37 -13.16 38.59
N PRO A 193 -0.52 -12.40 37.96
CA PRO A 193 -0.24 -11.00 37.71
C PRO A 193 -0.20 -10.24 39.05
N SER A 194 0.96 -9.66 39.36
CA SER A 194 1.19 -8.81 40.53
C SER A 194 1.07 -7.34 40.12
N SER A 195 0.64 -6.47 41.05
CA SER A 195 0.56 -5.03 40.80
C SER A 195 1.94 -4.37 40.71
N THR A 196 3.02 -4.95 41.26
CA THR A 196 4.31 -4.23 41.39
C THR A 196 5.52 -5.01 40.86
N ARG A 197 5.59 -6.33 41.10
CA ARG A 197 6.76 -7.16 40.76
C ARG A 197 7.20 -7.06 39.27
N PRO A 198 6.29 -7.03 38.27
CA PRO A 198 6.64 -6.85 36.86
C PRO A 198 7.46 -5.58 36.58
N TYR A 199 7.17 -4.47 37.25
CA TYR A 199 7.87 -3.21 37.07
C TYR A 199 9.28 -3.22 37.66
N ILE A 200 9.45 -3.90 38.80
CA ILE A 200 10.78 -4.13 39.41
C ILE A 200 11.63 -5.01 38.49
N LEU A 201 11.04 -6.08 37.96
CA LEU A 201 11.71 -7.00 37.04
C LEU A 201 12.20 -6.27 35.77
N ALA A 202 11.31 -5.51 35.11
CA ALA A 202 11.64 -4.71 33.94
C ALA A 202 12.72 -3.66 34.23
N HIS A 203 12.68 -3.05 35.42
CA HIS A 203 13.70 -2.10 35.85
C HIS A 203 15.09 -2.75 35.94
N HIS A 204 15.19 -3.90 36.61
CA HIS A 204 16.47 -4.62 36.70
C HIS A 204 16.95 -5.15 35.34
N PHE A 205 16.04 -5.55 34.44
CA PHE A 205 16.40 -5.91 33.07
C PHE A 205 17.02 -4.74 32.30
N LEU A 206 16.44 -3.55 32.40
CA LEU A 206 16.99 -2.34 31.78
C LEU A 206 18.38 -2.01 32.30
N LEU A 207 18.58 -2.03 33.62
CA LEU A 207 19.89 -1.78 34.23
C LEU A 207 20.91 -2.87 33.87
N SER A 208 20.50 -4.13 33.84
CA SER A 208 21.35 -5.26 33.42
C SER A 208 21.82 -5.10 31.98
N HIS A 209 20.92 -4.68 31.10
CA HIS A 209 21.21 -4.42 29.69
C HIS A 209 22.20 -3.26 29.54
N ALA A 210 21.94 -2.12 30.19
CA ALA A 210 22.83 -0.96 30.14
C ALA A 210 24.24 -1.27 30.67
N ALA A 211 24.31 -2.06 31.76
CA ALA A 211 25.57 -2.52 32.34
C ALA A 211 26.37 -3.42 31.36
N ALA A 212 25.70 -4.35 30.68
CA ALA A 212 26.32 -5.20 29.67
C ALA A 212 26.80 -4.40 28.44
N VAL A 213 26.03 -3.41 28.00
CA VAL A 213 26.41 -2.53 26.88
C VAL A 213 27.65 -1.71 27.23
N ASN A 214 27.70 -1.11 28.42
CA ASN A 214 28.89 -0.36 28.84
C ASN A 214 30.11 -1.25 28.94
N LEU A 215 29.99 -2.42 29.57
CA LEU A 215 31.08 -3.40 29.63
C LEU A 215 31.60 -3.75 28.23
N TYR A 216 30.70 -4.01 27.28
CA TYR A 216 31.08 -4.32 25.91
C TYR A 216 31.80 -3.15 25.22
N ARG A 217 31.25 -1.95 25.31
CA ARG A 217 31.81 -0.73 24.71
C ARG A 217 33.20 -0.40 25.24
N GLU A 218 33.36 -0.46 26.57
CA GLU A 218 34.60 -0.08 27.24
C GLU A 218 35.73 -1.10 27.05
N LYS A 219 35.43 -2.40 27.19
CA LYS A 219 36.46 -3.45 27.17
C LYS A 219 36.67 -4.11 25.81
N TYR A 220 35.62 -4.25 25.00
CA TYR A 220 35.61 -5.22 23.91
C TYR A 220 35.32 -4.62 22.53
N GLN A 221 34.54 -3.55 22.44
CA GLN A 221 34.08 -3.03 21.13
C GLN A 221 35.24 -2.50 20.28
N ALA A 222 36.26 -1.90 20.88
CA ALA A 222 37.43 -1.39 20.13
C ALA A 222 38.23 -2.53 19.46
N SER A 223 38.38 -3.67 20.13
CA SER A 223 39.15 -4.82 19.63
C SER A 223 38.31 -5.76 18.76
N GLN A 224 37.06 -6.02 19.15
CA GLN A 224 36.17 -6.98 18.49
C GLN A 224 35.30 -6.35 17.39
N LYS A 225 35.11 -5.03 17.40
CA LYS A 225 34.33 -4.26 16.40
C LYS A 225 32.88 -4.70 16.21
N GLY A 226 32.33 -5.47 17.15
CA GLY A 226 30.95 -5.92 17.12
C GLY A 226 29.95 -4.85 17.57
N LYS A 227 28.67 -5.20 17.51
CA LYS A 227 27.55 -4.35 17.93
C LYS A 227 26.72 -5.07 18.97
N ILE A 228 26.21 -4.32 19.95
CA ILE A 228 25.39 -4.85 21.03
C ILE A 228 24.03 -4.15 21.07
N GLY A 229 22.98 -4.92 21.38
CA GLY A 229 21.62 -4.42 21.31
C GLY A 229 20.65 -5.24 22.14
N ILE A 230 19.37 -4.90 22.04
CA ILE A 230 18.28 -5.59 22.73
C ILE A 230 17.21 -6.00 21.72
N THR A 231 16.53 -7.12 21.97
CA THR A 231 15.39 -7.56 21.16
C THR A 231 14.12 -7.41 21.97
N LEU A 232 13.15 -6.61 21.48
CA LEU A 232 11.87 -6.39 22.14
C LEU A 232 10.75 -7.08 21.37
N VAL A 233 9.77 -7.65 22.08
CA VAL A 233 8.50 -8.02 21.43
C VAL A 233 7.70 -6.75 21.17
N THR A 234 7.12 -6.66 19.99
CA THR A 234 6.35 -5.50 19.55
C THR A 234 5.00 -5.97 19.03
N THR A 235 3.97 -5.22 19.37
CA THR A 235 2.61 -5.41 18.87
C THR A 235 2.13 -4.04 18.44
N TRP A 236 1.51 -3.98 17.26
CA TRP A 236 0.88 -2.75 16.83
C TRP A 236 -0.54 -2.66 17.40
N PHE A 237 -0.93 -1.46 17.80
CA PHE A 237 -2.24 -1.20 18.40
C PHE A 237 -2.99 -0.17 17.56
N GLU A 238 -4.10 -0.60 16.98
CA GLU A 238 -5.04 0.26 16.26
C GLU A 238 -6.15 0.72 17.21
N PRO A 239 -6.61 1.98 17.16
CA PRO A 239 -7.77 2.40 17.94
C PRO A 239 -9.02 1.62 17.48
N LYS A 240 -9.80 1.07 18.43
CA LYS A 240 -11.01 0.30 18.10
C LYS A 240 -12.03 1.19 17.39
N PHE A 241 -12.27 2.39 17.89
CA PHE A 241 -13.10 3.41 17.24
C PHE A 241 -12.28 4.68 16.94
N ASP A 242 -12.71 5.48 15.97
CA ASP A 242 -12.01 6.73 15.60
C ASP A 242 -12.37 7.86 16.57
N THR A 243 -12.18 7.62 17.87
CA THR A 243 -12.43 8.57 18.95
C THR A 243 -11.13 9.05 19.56
N THR A 244 -11.11 10.25 20.14
CA THR A 244 -9.93 10.74 20.85
C THR A 244 -9.54 9.82 22.01
N ALA A 245 -10.51 9.18 22.66
CA ALA A 245 -10.27 8.27 23.78
C ALA A 245 -9.54 6.99 23.34
N ASP A 246 -9.98 6.36 22.24
CA ASP A 246 -9.36 5.13 21.73
C ASP A 246 -8.02 5.39 21.06
N ASN A 247 -7.84 6.55 20.42
CA ASN A 247 -6.53 6.98 19.92
C ASN A 247 -5.52 7.15 21.08
N LYS A 248 -5.96 7.71 22.21
CA LYS A 248 -5.14 7.76 23.43
C LYS A 248 -4.91 6.35 24.01
N ALA A 249 -5.91 5.47 23.96
CA ALA A 249 -5.78 4.09 24.43
C ALA A 249 -4.74 3.30 23.61
N ALA A 250 -4.77 3.39 22.28
CA ALA A 250 -3.77 2.79 21.40
C ALA A 250 -2.35 3.31 21.70
N SER A 251 -2.21 4.60 22.01
CA SER A 251 -0.93 5.19 22.42
C SER A 251 -0.44 4.64 23.76
N ARG A 252 -1.32 4.57 24.77
CA ARG A 252 -0.99 3.96 26.07
C ARG A 252 -0.61 2.49 25.92
N ALA A 253 -1.30 1.73 25.08
CA ALA A 253 -0.97 0.32 24.82
C ALA A 253 0.46 0.16 24.25
N ARG A 254 0.89 1.07 23.36
CA ARG A 254 2.28 1.08 22.87
C ARG A 254 3.28 1.45 23.97
N ASP A 255 2.95 2.42 24.81
CA ASP A 255 3.79 2.83 25.93
C ASP A 255 4.00 1.68 26.92
N PHE A 256 2.93 0.94 27.27
CA PHE A 256 2.99 -0.17 28.22
C PHE A 256 3.58 -1.49 27.65
N LEU A 257 3.98 -1.52 26.38
CA LEU A 257 4.64 -2.68 25.77
C LEU A 257 6.02 -2.36 25.19
N PHE A 258 6.07 -1.47 24.21
CA PHE A 258 7.31 -1.09 23.52
C PHE A 258 8.01 0.08 24.22
N GLY A 259 7.25 1.14 24.53
CA GLY A 259 7.78 2.34 25.19
C GLY A 259 8.37 2.04 26.58
N TRP A 260 7.83 1.04 27.28
CA TRP A 260 8.26 0.64 28.62
C TRP A 260 9.77 0.33 28.68
N PHE A 261 10.34 -0.23 27.61
CA PHE A 261 11.77 -0.51 27.51
C PHE A 261 12.50 0.46 26.57
N MET A 262 11.84 0.93 25.51
CA MET A 262 12.50 1.78 24.52
C MET A 262 12.71 3.22 25.04
N ASP A 263 11.73 3.81 25.74
CA ASP A 263 11.84 5.18 26.24
C ASP A 263 12.97 5.33 27.28
N PRO A 264 13.18 4.39 28.23
CA PRO A 264 14.36 4.43 29.09
C PRO A 264 15.69 4.39 28.31
N ILE A 265 15.79 3.59 27.24
CA ILE A 265 17.01 3.49 26.44
C ILE A 265 17.24 4.75 25.59
N ILE A 266 16.18 5.41 25.10
CA ILE A 266 16.32 6.62 24.26
C ILE A 266 16.42 7.89 25.10
N TYR A 267 15.54 8.04 26.08
CA TYR A 267 15.32 9.27 26.86
C TYR A 267 15.77 9.16 28.32
N GLY A 268 16.17 7.98 28.80
CA GLY A 268 16.59 7.76 30.19
C GLY A 268 15.45 7.80 31.21
N GLU A 269 14.20 7.75 30.76
CA GLU A 269 13.04 7.73 31.64
C GLU A 269 11.91 6.88 31.06
N TYR A 270 11.00 6.39 31.92
CA TYR A 270 9.81 5.67 31.49
C TYR A 270 8.80 6.60 30.76
N PRO A 271 7.89 6.05 29.93
CA PRO A 271 6.85 6.85 29.29
C PRO A 271 6.01 7.66 30.29
N LYS A 272 5.65 8.90 29.97
CA LYS A 272 4.87 9.78 30.87
C LYS A 272 3.51 9.19 31.24
N SER A 273 2.88 8.46 30.32
CA SER A 273 1.63 7.76 30.57
C SER A 273 1.79 6.69 31.66
N MET A 274 2.88 5.92 31.65
CA MET A 274 3.19 4.93 32.68
C MET A 274 3.49 5.60 34.02
N GLN A 275 4.31 6.65 34.03
CA GLN A 275 4.62 7.40 35.26
C GLN A 275 3.33 7.90 35.94
N SER A 276 2.39 8.44 35.16
CA SER A 276 1.12 8.95 35.66
C SER A 276 0.14 7.87 36.11
N LEU A 277 0.07 6.73 35.41
CA LEU A 277 -0.95 5.71 35.66
C LEU A 277 -0.52 4.66 36.69
N VAL A 278 0.77 4.32 36.71
CA VAL A 278 1.34 3.31 37.63
C VAL A 278 1.73 3.95 38.96
N GLY A 279 2.20 5.21 38.93
CA GLY A 279 2.59 5.95 40.13
C GLY A 279 3.75 5.30 40.87
N ASN A 280 3.66 5.22 42.20
CA ASN A 280 4.74 4.75 43.08
C ASN A 280 5.14 3.27 42.90
N ARG A 281 4.34 2.48 42.16
CA ARG A 281 4.69 1.08 41.83
C ARG A 281 5.73 0.99 40.71
N LEU A 282 5.91 2.05 39.92
CA LEU A 282 6.92 2.14 38.89
C LEU A 282 8.23 2.63 39.55
N PRO A 283 9.32 1.83 39.53
CA PRO A 283 10.60 2.27 40.06
C PRO A 283 11.09 3.55 39.37
N LYS A 284 11.95 4.32 40.05
CA LYS A 284 12.56 5.52 39.50
C LYS A 284 14.03 5.26 39.22
N PHE A 285 14.52 5.70 38.07
CA PHE A 285 15.95 5.73 37.80
C PHE A 285 16.59 6.89 38.56
N THR A 286 17.71 6.61 39.20
CA THR A 286 18.66 7.64 39.63
C THR A 286 19.25 8.36 38.40
N GLU A 287 19.86 9.52 38.62
CA GLU A 287 20.51 10.26 37.53
C GLU A 287 21.62 9.45 36.85
N ALA A 288 22.40 8.69 37.65
CA ALA A 288 23.46 7.82 37.15
C ALA A 288 22.89 6.70 36.26
N GLU A 289 21.82 6.03 36.69
CA GLU A 289 21.15 4.98 35.92
C GLU A 289 20.50 5.52 34.64
N SER A 290 19.85 6.69 34.72
CA SER A 290 19.27 7.37 33.55
C SER A 290 20.34 7.67 32.49
N LYS A 291 21.50 8.18 32.94
CA LYS A 291 22.66 8.43 32.06
C LYS A 291 23.21 7.15 31.47
N GLN A 292 23.23 6.06 32.24
CA GLN A 292 23.70 4.75 31.79
C GLN A 292 22.82 4.15 30.70
N LEU A 293 21.50 4.33 30.80
CA LEU A 293 20.51 3.80 29.86
C LEU A 293 20.48 4.56 28.52
N LYS A 294 20.64 5.89 28.56
CA LYS A 294 20.57 6.73 27.36
C LYS A 294 21.58 6.30 26.30
N GLY A 295 21.06 5.82 25.16
CA GLY A 295 21.86 5.38 24.04
C GLY A 295 22.57 4.04 24.26
N SER A 296 22.15 3.23 25.24
CA SER A 296 22.72 1.90 25.51
C SER A 296 22.28 0.85 24.47
N ILE A 297 22.45 1.15 23.17
CA ILE A 297 22.05 0.27 22.07
C ILE A 297 22.79 0.66 20.78
N ASP A 298 23.26 -0.33 20.01
CA ASP A 298 23.82 -0.14 18.65
C ASP A 298 22.85 -0.61 17.55
N PHE A 299 21.95 -1.55 17.89
CA PHE A 299 20.88 -2.04 17.03
C PHE A 299 19.65 -2.46 17.86
N LEU A 300 18.46 -2.37 17.27
CA LEU A 300 17.22 -2.86 17.86
C LEU A 300 16.76 -4.13 17.14
N GLY A 301 16.57 -5.22 17.89
CA GLY A 301 15.78 -6.36 17.44
C GLY A 301 14.31 -6.12 17.72
N ALA A 302 13.44 -6.41 16.76
CA ALA A 302 12.00 -6.34 16.92
C ALA A 302 11.38 -7.69 16.57
N ASN A 303 10.87 -8.39 17.58
CA ASN A 303 10.02 -9.56 17.35
C ASN A 303 8.59 -9.05 17.17
N TYR A 304 7.94 -9.41 16.07
CA TYR A 304 6.62 -8.91 15.71
C TYR A 304 5.74 -10.05 15.20
N TYR A 305 4.60 -10.24 15.87
CA TYR A 305 3.73 -11.40 15.66
C TYR A 305 2.29 -11.03 15.27
N THR A 306 1.71 -9.96 15.84
CA THR A 306 0.29 -9.63 15.62
C THR A 306 -0.04 -8.16 15.87
N THR A 307 -1.29 -7.79 15.60
CA THR A 307 -1.90 -6.46 15.84
C THR A 307 -3.17 -6.63 16.68
N ASN A 308 -3.47 -5.67 17.54
CA ASN A 308 -4.72 -5.63 18.32
C ASN A 308 -5.45 -4.29 18.14
N TYR A 309 -6.77 -4.30 18.30
CA TYR A 309 -7.54 -3.09 18.57
C TYR A 309 -7.43 -2.71 20.04
N ALA A 310 -7.37 -1.41 20.30
CA ALA A 310 -7.31 -0.80 21.62
C ALA A 310 -8.52 0.12 21.83
N GLU A 311 -9.30 -0.18 22.85
CA GLU A 311 -10.44 0.60 23.31
C GLU A 311 -10.14 1.20 24.68
N ASN A 312 -10.62 2.40 24.93
CA ASN A 312 -10.42 3.04 26.22
C ASN A 312 -11.11 2.26 27.35
N GLY A 313 -10.32 1.69 28.25
CA GLY A 313 -10.81 0.88 29.37
C GLY A 313 -11.13 1.71 30.63
N PRO A 314 -11.95 1.16 31.54
CA PRO A 314 -12.26 1.81 32.81
C PRO A 314 -11.03 1.92 33.73
N SER A 315 -11.11 2.84 34.70
CA SER A 315 -10.12 2.93 35.78
C SER A 315 -10.38 1.84 36.82
N ASN A 316 -9.74 0.69 36.65
CA ASN A 316 -9.88 -0.46 37.55
C ASN A 316 -8.84 -0.44 38.69
N SER A 317 -9.02 -1.32 39.68
CA SER A 317 -8.03 -1.58 40.73
C SER A 317 -6.64 -1.89 40.15
N PRO A 318 -5.54 -1.45 40.80
CA PRO A 318 -4.20 -1.55 40.25
C PRO A 318 -3.79 -3.02 40.01
N PHE A 319 -3.70 -3.38 38.73
CA PHE A 319 -3.40 -4.72 38.25
C PHE A 319 -2.77 -4.60 36.86
N LEU A 320 -1.66 -5.32 36.60
CA LEU A 320 -0.81 -5.10 35.42
C LEU A 320 -1.60 -5.07 34.08
N PRO A 321 -2.48 -6.04 33.75
CA PRO A 321 -3.32 -5.98 32.55
C PRO A 321 -4.23 -4.75 32.42
N THR A 322 -4.57 -4.08 33.53
CA THR A 322 -5.50 -2.95 33.57
C THR A 322 -4.81 -1.59 33.72
N ASP A 323 -3.52 -1.55 34.07
CA ASP A 323 -2.80 -0.31 34.36
C ASP A 323 -2.73 0.66 33.16
N ALA A 324 -2.69 0.10 31.94
CA ALA A 324 -2.75 0.88 30.71
C ALA A 324 -4.12 1.55 30.50
N ARG A 325 -5.17 1.09 31.20
CA ARG A 325 -6.58 1.46 31.00
C ARG A 325 -6.99 1.28 29.54
N VAL A 326 -6.71 0.09 29.01
CA VAL A 326 -7.00 -0.29 27.63
C VAL A 326 -7.66 -1.66 27.62
N ASN A 327 -8.78 -1.78 26.91
CA ASN A 327 -9.35 -3.06 26.54
C ASN A 327 -8.77 -3.45 25.18
N LEU A 328 -8.00 -4.54 25.14
CA LEU A 328 -7.44 -5.07 23.91
C LEU A 328 -8.38 -6.12 23.33
N THR A 329 -8.57 -6.10 22.02
CA THR A 329 -9.34 -7.11 21.32
C THR A 329 -8.78 -7.31 19.93
N THR A 330 -8.89 -8.54 19.43
CA THR A 330 -8.54 -8.89 18.07
C THR A 330 -9.72 -8.70 17.12
N GLU A 331 -10.86 -8.21 17.60
CA GLU A 331 -12.10 -8.07 16.83
C GLU A 331 -12.72 -6.69 16.96
N LYS A 332 -13.32 -6.22 15.86
CA LYS A 332 -14.11 -4.99 15.81
C LYS A 332 -15.45 -5.31 15.14
N ASN A 333 -16.55 -5.10 15.86
CA ASN A 333 -17.91 -5.40 15.39
C ASN A 333 -18.09 -6.85 14.89
N GLY A 334 -17.47 -7.83 15.58
CA GLY A 334 -17.48 -9.24 15.20
C GLY A 334 -16.57 -9.60 14.01
N VAL A 335 -15.76 -8.65 13.53
CA VAL A 335 -14.79 -8.87 12.45
C VAL A 335 -13.37 -8.87 13.02
N PRO A 336 -12.62 -9.98 12.88
CA PRO A 336 -11.22 -10.05 13.29
C PRO A 336 -10.32 -9.03 12.56
N ILE A 337 -9.33 -8.48 13.28
CA ILE A 337 -8.29 -7.56 12.78
C ILE A 337 -7.40 -8.20 11.72
N GLY A 338 -7.44 -9.53 11.65
CA GLY A 338 -7.01 -10.38 10.56
C GLY A 338 -7.67 -11.75 10.71
N THR A 339 -7.69 -12.54 9.67
CA THR A 339 -8.09 -13.97 9.69
C THR A 339 -7.35 -14.78 10.73
N THR A 340 -7.88 -15.88 11.26
CA THR A 340 -7.25 -16.66 12.34
C THR A 340 -6.22 -17.68 11.82
N THR A 341 -5.10 -17.86 12.51
CA THR A 341 -4.24 -19.06 12.33
C THR A 341 -4.80 -20.23 13.14
N ASP A 342 -4.13 -21.39 13.11
CA ASP A 342 -4.44 -22.53 13.98
C ASP A 342 -4.14 -22.23 15.47
N VAL A 343 -3.50 -21.09 15.76
CA VAL A 343 -3.25 -20.57 17.10
C VAL A 343 -4.20 -19.40 17.36
N SER A 344 -5.04 -19.50 18.38
CA SER A 344 -6.16 -18.57 18.65
C SER A 344 -5.75 -17.13 18.93
N TRP A 345 -4.50 -16.88 19.33
CA TRP A 345 -3.96 -15.54 19.58
C TRP A 345 -3.19 -14.94 18.38
N LEU A 346 -3.02 -15.70 17.29
CA LEU A 346 -2.27 -15.32 16.08
C LEU A 346 -3.19 -15.36 14.84
N PHE A 347 -3.14 -14.35 13.97
CA PHE A 347 -4.14 -14.15 12.91
C PHE A 347 -3.50 -14.08 11.47
N ASN A 348 -3.78 -15.03 10.53
CA ASN A 348 -3.74 -14.80 9.05
C ASN A 348 -4.64 -15.72 8.11
N TYR A 349 -4.86 -15.36 6.81
CA TYR A 349 -5.94 -15.77 5.83
C TYR A 349 -5.58 -16.99 4.94
N PRO A 350 -6.53 -17.84 4.44
CA PRO A 350 -7.41 -18.88 5.04
C PRO A 350 -6.82 -20.34 4.90
N LYS A 351 -7.64 -21.41 4.81
CA LYS A 351 -7.76 -22.68 5.61
C LYS A 351 -7.05 -23.90 4.96
N VAL A 352 -7.10 -25.19 5.38
CA VAL A 352 -6.85 -26.00 6.62
C VAL A 352 -6.44 -27.46 6.21
N LYS A 353 -6.47 -27.85 4.92
CA LYS A 353 -6.30 -29.29 4.55
C LYS A 353 -4.89 -29.74 4.11
N GLU A 354 -3.84 -28.96 4.39
CA GLU A 354 -2.48 -29.25 3.91
C GLU A 354 -1.38 -28.85 4.90
N ALA A 355 -1.42 -29.39 6.12
CA ALA A 355 -0.34 -29.26 7.10
C ALA A 355 1.03 -29.83 6.61
N LEU A 356 1.09 -30.42 5.41
CA LEU A 356 2.32 -30.83 4.71
C LEU A 356 2.77 -29.89 3.57
N LYS A 357 2.02 -28.82 3.23
CA LYS A 357 2.41 -27.84 2.19
C LYS A 357 2.85 -26.47 2.73
N ASP A 358 2.64 -26.19 4.02
CA ASP A 358 3.04 -24.97 4.74
C ASP A 358 2.67 -23.64 4.03
N SER A 359 1.57 -23.64 3.28
CA SER A 359 1.21 -22.52 2.39
C SER A 359 0.75 -21.26 3.15
N THR A 360 0.19 -21.42 4.34
CA THR A 360 -0.24 -20.31 5.22
C THR A 360 0.95 -19.55 5.76
N ARG A 361 2.00 -20.25 6.21
CA ARG A 361 3.24 -19.62 6.65
C ARG A 361 3.97 -18.94 5.51
N ILE A 362 3.98 -19.57 4.33
CA ILE A 362 4.51 -18.95 3.13
C ILE A 362 3.81 -17.61 2.84
N ARG A 363 2.47 -17.58 2.89
CA ARG A 363 1.70 -16.32 2.72
C ARG A 363 1.99 -15.30 3.83
N TYR A 364 2.13 -15.76 5.07
CA TYR A 364 2.48 -14.91 6.22
C TYR A 364 3.85 -14.25 6.01
N LEU A 365 4.88 -15.03 5.65
CA LEU A 365 6.23 -14.53 5.42
C LEU A 365 6.33 -13.64 4.18
N ASP A 366 5.60 -13.96 3.11
CA ASP A 366 5.54 -13.13 1.90
C ASP A 366 4.93 -11.75 2.21
N GLY A 367 3.85 -11.72 2.99
CA GLY A 367 3.26 -10.49 3.51
C GLY A 367 4.24 -9.69 4.37
N HIS A 368 4.92 -10.34 5.33
CA HIS A 368 5.92 -9.67 6.16
C HIS A 368 7.06 -9.09 5.35
N LEU A 369 7.64 -9.84 4.42
CA LEU A 369 8.73 -9.38 3.56
C LEU A 369 8.30 -8.22 2.65
N LYS A 370 7.05 -8.22 2.15
CA LYS A 370 6.46 -7.11 1.39
C LYS A 370 6.41 -5.82 2.22
N TYR A 371 5.88 -5.88 3.44
CA TYR A 371 5.79 -4.71 4.32
C TYR A 371 7.16 -4.29 4.87
N LEU A 372 8.07 -5.22 5.08
CA LEU A 372 9.46 -4.94 5.45
C LEU A 372 10.19 -4.18 4.34
N LEU A 373 10.04 -4.63 3.09
CA LEU A 373 10.58 -3.95 1.92
C LEU A 373 9.97 -2.56 1.76
N LYS A 374 8.66 -2.42 1.99
CA LYS A 374 7.99 -1.12 2.00
C LYS A 374 8.56 -0.17 3.07
N ALA A 375 8.77 -0.66 4.30
CA ALA A 375 9.38 0.14 5.36
C ALA A 375 10.80 0.59 4.99
N ILE A 376 11.61 -0.28 4.38
CA ILE A 376 12.93 0.06 3.85
C ILE A 376 12.82 1.16 2.78
N GLN A 377 11.87 1.03 1.85
CA GLN A 377 11.60 2.02 0.79
C GLN A 377 11.13 3.37 1.36
N GLU A 378 10.42 3.36 2.49
CA GLU A 378 9.97 4.57 3.20
C GLU A 378 11.09 5.24 4.01
N GLY A 379 12.25 4.59 4.14
CA GLY A 379 13.46 5.13 4.76
C GLY A 379 13.80 4.50 6.11
N VAL A 380 13.08 3.46 6.55
CA VAL A 380 13.41 2.74 7.79
C VAL A 380 14.70 1.93 7.58
N ASN A 381 15.67 2.12 8.47
CA ASN A 381 16.99 1.51 8.36
C ASN A 381 17.02 0.06 8.86
N ILE A 382 16.36 -0.85 8.11
CA ILE A 382 16.29 -2.28 8.45
C ILE A 382 17.50 -3.02 7.86
N LYS A 383 18.24 -3.75 8.70
CA LYS A 383 19.49 -4.43 8.32
C LYS A 383 19.36 -5.92 8.01
N GLY A 384 18.29 -6.56 8.48
CA GLY A 384 18.07 -7.97 8.23
C GLY A 384 16.71 -8.45 8.71
N TYR A 385 16.39 -9.68 8.35
CA TYR A 385 15.18 -10.37 8.73
C TYR A 385 15.53 -11.76 9.24
N TYR A 386 15.16 -12.05 10.50
CA TYR A 386 15.38 -13.33 11.14
C TYR A 386 14.05 -14.06 11.24
N MET A 387 13.92 -15.15 10.48
CA MET A 387 12.70 -15.94 10.47
C MET A 387 12.65 -16.83 11.73
N TRP A 388 11.53 -16.79 12.44
CA TRP A 388 11.27 -17.67 13.57
C TRP A 388 10.38 -18.85 13.16
N ALA A 389 10.74 -20.11 13.41
CA ALA A 389 12.00 -20.65 13.92
C ALA A 389 12.69 -21.53 12.87
N PHE A 390 13.99 -21.82 13.02
CA PHE A 390 14.67 -22.71 12.08
C PHE A 390 14.19 -24.17 12.17
N LEU A 391 14.07 -24.70 13.38
CA LEU A 391 13.61 -26.06 13.68
C LEU A 391 12.22 -26.02 14.30
N ASP A 392 11.43 -27.09 14.13
CA ASP A 392 10.35 -27.33 15.09
C ASP A 392 11.01 -27.58 16.44
N ASP A 393 10.42 -27.08 17.51
CA ASP A 393 11.08 -27.03 18.80
C ASP A 393 10.08 -27.17 19.97
N PHE A 394 10.58 -27.11 21.21
CA PHE A 394 9.76 -27.10 22.42
C PHE A 394 9.21 -25.69 22.67
N GLU A 395 7.90 -25.50 22.48
CA GLU A 395 7.27 -24.17 22.48
C GLU A 395 6.65 -23.81 23.85
N TRP A 396 7.53 -23.73 24.85
CA TRP A 396 7.22 -23.25 26.19
C TRP A 396 6.03 -24.00 26.82
N ASN A 397 4.97 -23.30 27.25
CA ASN A 397 3.78 -23.91 27.84
C ASN A 397 3.00 -24.82 26.88
N SER A 398 3.23 -24.70 25.57
CA SER A 398 2.57 -25.54 24.56
C SER A 398 3.28 -26.89 24.37
N GLY A 399 4.45 -27.09 24.97
CA GLY A 399 5.26 -28.29 24.74
C GLY A 399 5.56 -28.49 23.26
N TYR A 400 5.37 -29.69 22.74
CA TYR A 400 5.60 -30.04 21.33
C TYR A 400 4.33 -30.00 20.47
N THR A 401 3.23 -29.44 20.99
CA THR A 401 1.95 -29.37 20.27
C THR A 401 1.96 -28.35 19.14
N LEU A 402 2.77 -27.29 19.26
CA LEU A 402 2.97 -26.27 18.23
C LEU A 402 4.27 -26.50 17.46
N ARG A 403 4.31 -26.03 16.20
CA ARG A 403 5.44 -26.26 15.29
C ARG A 403 5.77 -25.02 14.47
N PHE A 404 6.81 -24.30 14.88
CA PHE A 404 7.26 -23.08 14.21
C PHE A 404 8.53 -23.27 13.35
N GLY A 405 9.03 -24.47 13.14
CA GLY A 405 10.20 -24.69 12.30
C GLY A 405 9.95 -24.57 10.81
N PHE A 406 10.94 -24.08 10.07
CA PHE A 406 11.10 -24.39 8.63
C PHE A 406 11.61 -25.80 8.38
N THR A 407 12.18 -26.42 9.41
CA THR A 407 12.62 -27.80 9.42
C THR A 407 11.69 -28.58 10.32
N TYR A 408 10.90 -29.48 9.72
CA TYR A 408 10.09 -30.43 10.46
C TYR A 408 11.00 -31.40 11.20
N ILE A 409 10.77 -31.55 12.50
CA ILE A 409 11.43 -32.54 13.34
C ILE A 409 10.47 -33.69 13.63
N ASP A 410 10.84 -34.89 13.22
CA ASP A 410 10.08 -36.09 13.53
C ASP A 410 10.40 -36.60 14.94
N TYR A 411 9.61 -36.14 15.92
CA TYR A 411 9.76 -36.52 17.32
C TYR A 411 9.65 -38.03 17.59
N LYS A 412 9.05 -38.80 16.68
CA LYS A 412 8.84 -40.25 16.84
C LYS A 412 9.86 -41.09 16.07
N ASN A 413 10.62 -40.47 15.17
CA ASN A 413 11.57 -41.17 14.31
C ASN A 413 12.97 -40.59 14.47
N ASN A 414 13.56 -40.80 15.65
CA ASN A 414 14.91 -40.38 15.99
C ASN A 414 15.21 -38.90 15.65
N LEU A 415 14.23 -38.02 15.91
CA LEU A 415 14.32 -36.58 15.68
C LEU A 415 14.74 -36.23 14.23
N ARG A 416 14.35 -36.99 13.22
CA ARG A 416 14.82 -36.77 11.85
C ARG A 416 14.36 -35.41 11.28
N ARG A 417 15.24 -34.72 10.56
CA ARG A 417 15.03 -33.35 10.04
C ARG A 417 14.52 -33.40 8.60
N TYR A 418 13.44 -32.69 8.32
CA TYR A 418 12.88 -32.56 6.98
C TYR A 418 12.61 -31.08 6.66
N LEU A 419 13.27 -30.52 5.65
CA LEU A 419 12.99 -29.15 5.21
C LEU A 419 11.57 -29.05 4.66
N LYS A 420 10.73 -28.25 5.32
CA LYS A 420 9.32 -28.02 4.92
C LYS A 420 9.22 -27.23 3.61
N ILE A 421 10.22 -26.40 3.31
CA ILE A 421 10.15 -25.44 2.19
C ILE A 421 11.35 -25.63 1.24
N LYS A 422 11.11 -26.20 0.06
CA LYS A 422 12.11 -26.31 -1.04
C LYS A 422 12.15 -25.11 -1.99
N LYS A 423 11.18 -24.19 -1.93
CA LYS A 423 10.84 -23.24 -3.01
C LYS A 423 11.11 -21.74 -2.73
N TYR A 424 11.26 -21.32 -1.47
CA TYR A 424 11.30 -19.89 -1.09
C TYR A 424 12.65 -19.32 -0.69
N ILE A 425 13.71 -20.13 -0.64
CA ILE A 425 15.03 -19.59 -0.37
C ILE A 425 15.81 -19.66 -1.67
N VAL A 426 15.98 -18.48 -2.25
CA VAL A 426 16.70 -18.24 -3.49
C VAL A 426 18.06 -18.90 -3.37
N LYS A 427 18.31 -19.94 -4.16
CA LYS A 427 19.64 -20.55 -4.24
C LYS A 427 20.65 -19.44 -4.52
N LYS A 428 21.71 -19.38 -3.71
CA LYS A 428 22.89 -18.52 -3.93
C LYS A 428 23.41 -18.64 -5.38
N SER A 429 23.18 -19.80 -6.02
CA SER A 429 23.61 -20.17 -7.37
C SER A 429 22.78 -19.60 -8.55
N SER A 430 21.72 -18.80 -8.33
CA SER A 430 21.07 -18.08 -9.44
C SER A 430 21.79 -16.79 -9.84
N VAL A 431 22.90 -16.46 -9.17
CA VAL A 431 23.88 -15.49 -9.66
C VAL A 431 24.85 -16.24 -10.57
N LYS A 432 24.52 -16.35 -11.87
CA LYS A 432 25.58 -16.58 -12.86
C LYS A 432 26.44 -15.32 -12.83
N ALA A 433 27.74 -15.50 -12.59
CA ALA A 433 28.74 -14.48 -12.79
C ALA A 433 28.57 -13.86 -14.19
N MET A 434 28.10 -12.63 -14.24
CA MET A 434 28.46 -11.70 -15.31
C MET A 434 29.69 -10.95 -14.82
N ASP A 435 30.79 -11.67 -14.66
CA ASP A 435 32.12 -11.06 -14.66
C ASP A 435 32.40 -10.65 -16.10
N GLY A 436 32.07 -9.40 -16.40
CA GLY A 436 32.16 -8.82 -17.74
C GLY A 436 31.14 -7.71 -17.91
N ALA A 437 31.52 -6.50 -17.50
CA ALA A 437 30.77 -5.25 -17.60
C ALA A 437 29.57 -5.06 -16.64
N ILE A 438 29.84 -5.04 -15.32
CA ILE A 438 28.93 -4.37 -14.37
C ILE A 438 29.44 -2.95 -14.16
N ALA A 439 28.97 -2.03 -15.00
CA ALA A 439 28.89 -0.63 -14.58
C ALA A 439 28.01 -0.58 -13.31
N SER A 440 28.53 0.08 -12.29
CA SER A 440 27.92 0.30 -10.97
C SER A 440 26.39 0.43 -11.02
N HIS A 441 25.66 -0.63 -10.65
CA HIS A 441 24.23 -0.51 -10.38
C HIS A 441 24.03 0.18 -9.02
N LYS A 442 24.09 1.52 -9.05
CA LYS A 442 23.57 2.36 -7.97
C LYS A 442 22.09 1.98 -7.76
N TRP A 443 21.74 1.58 -6.54
CA TRP A 443 20.35 1.45 -6.11
C TRP A 443 19.63 2.78 -6.40
N ARG A 444 18.62 2.76 -7.28
CA ARG A 444 17.81 3.94 -7.61
C ARG A 444 16.49 3.86 -6.84
N PRO A 445 16.19 4.79 -5.92
CA PRO A 445 14.89 4.85 -5.27
C PRO A 445 13.77 5.04 -6.31
N PHE A 446 12.59 4.44 -6.09
CA PHE A 446 11.44 4.63 -6.98
C PHE A 446 10.92 6.06 -6.84
N ASN A 447 11.27 6.90 -7.82
CA ASN A 447 11.03 8.33 -7.84
C ASN A 447 10.89 8.82 -9.29
N ARG A 448 10.79 10.13 -9.49
CA ARG A 448 10.69 10.75 -10.82
C ARG A 448 11.82 10.31 -11.77
N SER A 449 13.04 10.11 -11.27
CA SER A 449 14.18 9.67 -12.09
C SER A 449 14.04 8.27 -12.71
N CYS A 450 13.06 7.47 -12.27
CA CYS A 450 12.76 6.19 -12.90
C CYS A 450 12.03 6.33 -14.24
N PHE A 451 11.38 7.48 -14.49
CA PHE A 451 10.61 7.73 -15.70
C PHE A 451 11.48 8.38 -16.79
N PRO A 452 11.15 8.21 -18.08
CA PRO A 452 11.93 8.81 -19.16
C PRO A 452 12.02 10.34 -19.01
N PRO A 453 13.16 10.95 -19.41
CA PRO A 453 13.27 12.41 -19.48
C PRO A 453 12.10 13.03 -20.25
N GLY A 454 11.52 14.09 -19.71
CA GLY A 454 10.36 14.76 -20.29
C GLY A 454 9.01 14.10 -19.99
N PHE A 455 8.96 13.03 -19.19
CA PHE A 455 7.71 12.49 -18.66
C PHE A 455 6.99 13.52 -17.79
N ILE A 456 5.71 13.77 -18.08
CA ILE A 456 4.92 14.83 -17.43
C ILE A 456 4.16 14.25 -16.24
N PHE A 457 4.35 14.83 -15.06
CA PHE A 457 3.49 14.58 -13.89
C PHE A 457 2.61 15.80 -13.64
N GLY A 458 1.30 15.64 -13.81
CA GLY A 458 0.33 16.73 -13.65
C GLY A 458 -0.89 16.33 -12.85
N ALA A 459 -1.77 17.28 -12.54
CA ALA A 459 -3.06 17.02 -11.90
C ALA A 459 -4.21 17.53 -12.78
N GLY A 460 -5.38 16.91 -12.65
CA GLY A 460 -6.58 17.21 -13.42
C GLY A 460 -7.66 17.93 -12.63
N SER A 461 -8.54 18.63 -13.36
CA SER A 461 -9.75 19.28 -12.86
C SER A 461 -10.76 19.47 -14.01
N ALA A 462 -11.98 19.92 -13.67
CA ALA A 462 -13.03 20.27 -14.62
C ALA A 462 -13.72 21.59 -14.22
N ALA A 463 -14.06 22.41 -15.21
CA ALA A 463 -14.60 23.75 -15.03
C ALA A 463 -15.83 23.77 -14.10
N TYR A 464 -16.90 23.04 -14.45
CA TYR A 464 -18.11 22.99 -13.61
C TYR A 464 -17.85 22.45 -12.20
N GLN A 465 -16.86 21.55 -12.03
CA GLN A 465 -16.57 20.93 -10.74
C GLN A 465 -15.83 21.87 -9.78
N ILE A 466 -15.05 22.84 -10.30
CA ILE A 466 -14.16 23.68 -9.47
C ILE A 466 -14.41 25.19 -9.55
N GLU A 467 -14.87 25.73 -10.68
CA GLU A 467 -14.83 27.18 -10.94
C GLU A 467 -15.73 27.98 -10.01
N GLY A 468 -17.00 27.58 -9.91
CA GLY A 468 -18.02 28.41 -9.29
C GLY A 468 -18.33 29.65 -10.13
N ALA A 469 -18.66 30.75 -9.46
CA ALA A 469 -18.98 32.02 -10.10
C ALA A 469 -19.99 31.85 -11.25
N ALA A 470 -21.05 31.06 -11.01
CA ALA A 470 -21.96 30.60 -12.06
C ALA A 470 -22.78 31.73 -12.71
N PHE A 471 -22.94 32.85 -12.00
CA PHE A 471 -23.72 34.02 -12.41
C PHE A 471 -22.90 35.30 -12.55
N GLU A 472 -21.58 35.18 -12.47
CA GLU A 472 -20.67 36.33 -12.51
C GLU A 472 -20.12 36.56 -13.91
N ASP A 473 -19.75 37.82 -14.18
CA ASP A 473 -19.01 38.23 -15.37
C ASP A 473 -19.58 37.70 -16.68
N GLY A 474 -20.91 37.61 -16.77
CA GLY A 474 -21.63 37.27 -18.00
C GLY A 474 -21.61 35.79 -18.38
N LYS A 475 -21.21 34.86 -17.50
CA LYS A 475 -21.34 33.42 -17.78
C LYS A 475 -22.79 33.02 -18.06
N GLY A 476 -23.01 32.25 -19.13
CA GLY A 476 -24.30 31.63 -19.42
C GLY A 476 -24.49 30.28 -18.68
N PRO A 477 -25.73 29.81 -18.51
CA PRO A 477 -25.98 28.50 -17.90
C PRO A 477 -25.48 27.36 -18.81
N SER A 478 -24.81 26.39 -18.21
CA SER A 478 -24.54 25.09 -18.83
C SER A 478 -25.70 24.12 -18.60
N VAL A 479 -25.69 22.98 -19.29
CA VAL A 479 -26.65 21.89 -19.02
C VAL A 479 -26.59 21.38 -17.57
N TRP A 480 -25.42 21.41 -16.94
CA TRP A 480 -25.30 21.02 -15.53
C TRP A 480 -25.89 22.06 -14.58
N ASP A 481 -25.71 23.35 -14.87
CA ASP A 481 -26.33 24.44 -14.11
C ASP A 481 -27.86 24.28 -14.04
N ILE A 482 -28.49 23.83 -15.14
CA ILE A 482 -29.94 23.61 -15.20
C ILE A 482 -30.32 22.29 -14.54
N LEU A 483 -29.59 21.20 -14.83
CA LEU A 483 -29.87 19.88 -14.29
C LEU A 483 -29.92 19.90 -12.75
N VAL A 484 -28.92 20.48 -12.09
CA VAL A 484 -28.86 20.48 -10.62
C VAL A 484 -29.96 21.33 -9.97
N ARG A 485 -30.48 22.35 -10.67
CA ARG A 485 -31.53 23.24 -10.16
C ARG A 485 -32.94 22.71 -10.41
N GLN A 486 -33.16 22.09 -11.58
CA GLN A 486 -34.45 21.49 -11.91
C GLN A 486 -34.64 20.12 -11.26
N HIS A 487 -33.54 19.38 -11.07
CA HIS A 487 -33.54 18.04 -10.50
C HIS A 487 -32.58 17.91 -9.31
N PRO A 488 -32.75 18.71 -8.23
CA PRO A 488 -31.88 18.66 -7.07
C PRO A 488 -31.90 17.28 -6.40
N GLU A 489 -32.98 16.51 -6.55
CA GLU A 489 -33.09 15.13 -6.06
C GLU A 489 -32.12 14.15 -6.72
N ARG A 490 -31.55 14.49 -7.88
CA ARG A 490 -30.53 13.68 -8.55
C ARG A 490 -29.13 13.88 -7.97
N ILE A 491 -28.94 14.87 -7.11
CA ILE A 491 -27.67 15.12 -6.43
C ILE A 491 -27.79 14.65 -4.98
N VAL A 492 -26.90 13.76 -4.55
CA VAL A 492 -26.98 13.08 -3.24
C VAL A 492 -27.13 14.05 -2.07
N ASP A 493 -26.38 15.16 -2.09
CA ASP A 493 -26.45 16.20 -1.05
C ASP A 493 -27.26 17.43 -1.47
N ARG A 494 -27.93 17.38 -2.63
CA ARG A 494 -28.77 18.45 -3.20
C ARG A 494 -28.06 19.80 -3.38
N ARG A 495 -26.72 19.83 -3.36
CA ARG A 495 -25.95 21.06 -3.60
C ARG A 495 -25.69 21.27 -5.09
N THR A 496 -25.28 22.49 -5.44
CA THR A 496 -25.00 22.92 -6.82
C THR A 496 -23.52 23.22 -7.01
N GLY A 497 -23.10 23.39 -8.27
CA GLY A 497 -21.78 23.91 -8.65
C GLY A 497 -21.69 25.44 -8.67
N ASP A 498 -22.69 26.16 -8.11
CA ASP A 498 -22.78 27.62 -8.25
C ASP A 498 -21.54 28.35 -7.71
N VAL A 499 -21.04 27.87 -6.57
CA VAL A 499 -19.77 28.31 -5.95
C VAL A 499 -18.66 27.29 -6.16
N ALA A 500 -18.99 25.99 -6.31
CA ALA A 500 -18.01 24.91 -6.43
C ALA A 500 -16.97 24.98 -5.30
N VAL A 501 -15.69 25.16 -5.67
CA VAL A 501 -14.61 25.46 -4.72
C VAL A 501 -13.99 26.82 -4.99
N ASP A 502 -14.71 27.68 -5.69
CA ASP A 502 -14.38 29.07 -5.97
C ASP A 502 -13.01 29.23 -6.66
N PHE A 503 -12.69 28.32 -7.58
CA PHE A 503 -11.44 28.39 -8.34
C PHE A 503 -11.39 29.64 -9.23
N TYR A 504 -12.53 30.15 -9.69
CA TYR A 504 -12.60 31.36 -10.53
C TYR A 504 -11.88 32.56 -9.88
N HIS A 505 -12.09 32.77 -8.59
CA HIS A 505 -11.44 33.85 -7.84
C HIS A 505 -10.08 33.46 -7.25
N ARG A 506 -9.87 32.16 -7.00
CA ARG A 506 -8.81 31.69 -6.10
C ARG A 506 -7.70 30.88 -6.77
N TYR A 507 -7.76 30.67 -8.08
CA TYR A 507 -6.81 29.83 -8.82
C TYR A 507 -5.33 30.14 -8.57
N LYS A 508 -4.97 31.38 -8.23
CA LYS A 508 -3.59 31.77 -7.91
C LYS A 508 -3.03 31.02 -6.71
N GLU A 509 -3.83 30.79 -5.65
CA GLU A 509 -3.36 30.02 -4.50
C GLU A 509 -3.23 28.53 -4.82
N ASP A 510 -4.12 28.03 -5.69
CA ASP A 510 -4.12 26.65 -6.18
C ASP A 510 -2.88 26.37 -7.04
N ILE A 511 -2.48 27.31 -7.91
CA ILE A 511 -1.20 27.27 -8.66
C ILE A 511 0.00 27.17 -7.71
N MET A 512 0.01 27.96 -6.63
CA MET A 512 1.09 27.91 -5.65
C MET A 512 1.19 26.56 -4.93
N LEU A 513 0.05 25.90 -4.68
CA LEU A 513 0.00 24.55 -4.14
C LEU A 513 0.52 23.51 -5.15
N MET A 514 0.15 23.59 -6.44
CA MET A 514 0.69 22.73 -7.50
C MET A 514 2.22 22.85 -7.60
N LYS A 515 2.73 24.08 -7.58
CA LYS A 515 4.16 24.39 -7.56
C LYS A 515 4.85 23.83 -6.31
N LYS A 516 4.20 23.95 -5.14
CA LYS A 516 4.71 23.38 -3.88
C LYS A 516 4.85 21.86 -3.93
N ILE A 517 3.98 21.16 -4.66
CA ILE A 517 4.07 19.71 -4.88
C ILE A 517 5.15 19.37 -5.91
N GLY A 518 5.38 20.24 -6.90
CA GLY A 518 6.37 20.06 -7.97
C GLY A 518 5.79 19.52 -9.27
N LEU A 519 4.50 19.76 -9.53
CA LEU A 519 3.84 19.32 -10.77
C LEU A 519 4.45 20.03 -12.00
N ASP A 520 4.46 19.35 -13.14
CA ASP A 520 4.92 19.89 -14.43
C ASP A 520 3.80 20.54 -15.24
N SER A 521 2.55 20.18 -14.96
CA SER A 521 1.40 20.44 -15.83
C SER A 521 0.11 20.48 -15.02
N PHE A 522 -0.80 21.34 -15.45
CA PHE A 522 -2.17 21.37 -14.94
C PHE A 522 -3.14 21.12 -16.09
N ARG A 523 -3.96 20.08 -15.94
CA ARG A 523 -5.04 19.77 -16.86
C ARG A 523 -6.35 20.36 -16.34
N PHE A 524 -6.96 21.24 -17.12
CA PHE A 524 -8.24 21.87 -16.80
C PHE A 524 -9.11 21.96 -18.06
N SER A 525 -10.41 22.19 -17.89
CA SER A 525 -11.31 22.45 -19.01
C SER A 525 -11.70 23.92 -19.10
N ILE A 526 -12.02 24.37 -20.32
CA ILE A 526 -12.68 25.65 -20.54
C ILE A 526 -14.19 25.40 -20.50
N SER A 527 -14.91 26.14 -19.67
CA SER A 527 -16.37 26.21 -19.69
C SER A 527 -16.85 26.93 -20.94
N TRP A 528 -17.44 26.17 -21.87
CA TRP A 528 -18.00 26.71 -23.10
C TRP A 528 -19.03 27.81 -22.80
N SER A 529 -19.92 27.60 -21.81
CA SER A 529 -20.94 28.59 -21.46
C SER A 529 -20.38 29.86 -20.80
N ARG A 530 -19.13 29.82 -20.32
CA ARG A 530 -18.42 31.03 -19.85
C ARG A 530 -17.83 31.82 -21.01
N ILE A 531 -17.35 31.17 -22.08
CA ILE A 531 -16.82 31.85 -23.28
C ILE A 531 -17.95 32.35 -24.19
N LEU A 532 -18.93 31.49 -24.47
CA LEU A 532 -20.08 31.76 -25.32
C LEU A 532 -21.37 31.54 -24.51
N PRO A 533 -21.89 32.57 -23.81
CA PRO A 533 -23.05 32.44 -22.93
C PRO A 533 -24.33 31.98 -23.62
N LYS A 534 -24.46 32.27 -24.93
CA LYS A 534 -25.56 31.82 -25.79
C LYS A 534 -25.17 30.64 -26.68
N GLY A 535 -24.04 30.00 -26.39
CA GLY A 535 -23.49 28.85 -27.09
C GLY A 535 -22.80 29.12 -28.42
N LYS A 536 -23.22 30.14 -29.16
CA LYS A 536 -22.72 30.47 -30.50
C LYS A 536 -21.94 31.79 -30.51
N LEU A 537 -21.02 31.92 -31.46
CA LEU A 537 -20.30 33.19 -31.72
C LEU A 537 -21.26 34.32 -32.10
N SER A 538 -22.31 34.02 -32.86
CA SER A 538 -23.36 34.99 -33.22
C SER A 538 -24.14 35.53 -32.02
N GLY A 539 -24.14 34.81 -30.90
CA GLY A 539 -24.73 35.23 -29.64
C GLY A 539 -23.80 36.07 -28.75
N GLY A 540 -22.59 36.36 -29.23
CA GLY A 540 -21.60 37.18 -28.53
C GLY A 540 -20.59 36.37 -27.71
N VAL A 541 -19.36 36.88 -27.65
CA VAL A 541 -18.28 36.37 -26.82
C VAL A 541 -18.28 37.10 -25.49
N ASN A 542 -18.08 36.38 -24.39
CA ASN A 542 -17.87 36.98 -23.08
C ASN A 542 -16.39 37.38 -22.87
N PRO A 543 -16.04 38.68 -22.91
CA PRO A 543 -14.65 39.12 -22.79
C PRO A 543 -14.04 38.84 -21.41
N LEU A 544 -14.84 38.87 -20.33
CA LEU A 544 -14.36 38.61 -18.97
C LEU A 544 -14.10 37.11 -18.74
N GLY A 545 -14.94 36.25 -19.33
CA GLY A 545 -14.68 34.81 -19.41
C GLY A 545 -13.37 34.52 -20.15
N VAL A 546 -13.13 35.18 -21.29
CA VAL A 546 -11.87 35.08 -22.04
C VAL A 546 -10.68 35.59 -21.23
N GLN A 547 -10.83 36.70 -20.52
CA GLN A 547 -9.80 37.28 -19.67
C GLN A 547 -9.40 36.32 -18.53
N PHE A 548 -10.37 35.65 -17.88
CA PHE A 548 -10.09 34.65 -16.85
C PHE A 548 -9.17 33.54 -17.35
N TYR A 549 -9.48 32.90 -18.49
CA TYR A 549 -8.63 31.83 -19.00
C TYR A 549 -7.27 32.33 -19.49
N ASN A 550 -7.19 33.53 -20.07
CA ASN A 550 -5.89 34.14 -20.39
C ASN A 550 -5.03 34.29 -19.12
N ASN A 551 -5.59 34.89 -18.06
CA ASN A 551 -4.89 35.09 -16.80
C ASN A 551 -4.47 33.75 -16.18
N LEU A 552 -5.35 32.74 -16.19
CA LEU A 552 -5.04 31.40 -15.69
C LEU A 552 -3.88 30.76 -16.47
N ILE A 553 -3.92 30.82 -17.80
CA ILE A 553 -2.86 30.27 -18.67
C ILE A 553 -1.53 30.99 -18.43
N ASP A 554 -1.56 32.32 -18.34
CA ASP A 554 -0.37 33.13 -18.09
C ASP A 554 0.23 32.84 -16.71
N ASP A 555 -0.60 32.78 -15.66
CA ASP A 555 -0.15 32.49 -14.30
C ASP A 555 0.38 31.04 -14.16
N LEU A 556 -0.19 30.06 -14.88
CA LEU A 556 0.33 28.70 -14.93
C LEU A 556 1.74 28.69 -15.54
N LEU A 557 1.90 29.32 -16.71
CA LEU A 557 3.18 29.39 -17.42
C LEU A 557 4.24 30.15 -16.62
N ALA A 558 3.86 31.28 -16.01
CA ALA A 558 4.74 32.08 -15.13
C ALA A 558 5.24 31.26 -13.92
N ASN A 559 4.51 30.21 -13.52
CA ASN A 559 4.88 29.31 -12.44
C ASN A 559 5.47 27.97 -12.91
N GLY A 560 5.79 27.84 -14.20
CA GLY A 560 6.43 26.65 -14.78
C GLY A 560 5.48 25.47 -15.00
N LEU A 561 4.16 25.68 -14.92
CA LEU A 561 3.14 24.66 -15.16
C LEU A 561 2.67 24.74 -16.61
N LYS A 562 2.73 23.61 -17.32
CA LYS A 562 2.22 23.51 -18.69
C LYS A 562 0.68 23.43 -18.66
N PRO A 563 -0.05 24.26 -19.44
CA PRO A 563 -1.50 24.11 -19.57
C PRO A 563 -1.84 22.94 -20.50
N PHE A 564 -2.69 22.04 -20.02
CA PHE A 564 -3.26 20.93 -20.81
C PHE A 564 -4.78 21.07 -20.86
N VAL A 565 -5.30 21.61 -21.94
CA VAL A 565 -6.65 22.19 -21.96
C VAL A 565 -7.66 21.23 -22.58
N THR A 566 -8.77 21.00 -21.89
CA THR A 566 -9.95 20.29 -22.40
C THR A 566 -11.03 21.28 -22.86
N LEU A 567 -11.52 21.15 -24.08
CA LEU A 567 -12.48 22.10 -24.66
C LEU A 567 -13.92 21.85 -24.19
N LEU A 568 -14.30 20.59 -23.94
CA LEU A 568 -15.60 20.23 -23.38
C LEU A 568 -15.44 19.19 -22.28
N HIS A 569 -16.01 19.47 -21.10
CA HIS A 569 -16.09 18.53 -20.00
C HIS A 569 -17.51 18.53 -19.45
N PHE A 570 -18.43 17.95 -20.23
CA PHE A 570 -19.84 17.71 -19.86
C PHE A 570 -20.71 18.97 -19.69
N ASP A 571 -20.16 20.16 -19.85
CA ASP A 571 -20.76 21.43 -19.48
C ASP A 571 -21.11 22.31 -20.69
N HIS A 572 -21.66 21.73 -21.76
CA HIS A 572 -22.07 22.51 -22.92
C HIS A 572 -23.20 23.51 -22.57
N PRO A 573 -23.31 24.63 -23.29
CA PRO A 573 -24.26 25.69 -22.98
C PRO A 573 -25.71 25.21 -23.08
N GLN A 574 -26.53 25.53 -22.08
CA GLN A 574 -27.96 25.18 -22.09
C GLN A 574 -28.67 25.77 -23.32
N ALA A 575 -28.25 26.95 -23.79
CA ALA A 575 -28.85 27.58 -24.96
C ALA A 575 -28.87 26.68 -26.21
N LEU A 576 -27.87 25.80 -26.39
CA LEU A 576 -27.82 24.85 -27.50
C LEU A 576 -28.76 23.65 -27.25
N GLU A 577 -28.90 23.25 -25.99
CA GLU A 577 -29.88 22.23 -25.57
C GLU A 577 -31.31 22.72 -25.81
N ASP A 578 -31.62 23.96 -25.44
CA ASP A 578 -32.94 24.58 -25.61
C ASP A 578 -33.27 24.82 -27.10
N GLU A 579 -32.29 25.25 -27.90
CA GLU A 579 -32.54 25.58 -29.31
C GLU A 579 -32.79 24.36 -30.18
N TYR A 580 -32.03 23.27 -29.97
CA TYR A 580 -32.10 22.11 -30.86
C TYR A 580 -31.76 20.76 -30.20
N GLY A 581 -31.69 20.68 -28.87
CA GLY A 581 -31.38 19.44 -28.14
C GLY A 581 -29.88 19.10 -28.10
N GLY A 582 -29.01 20.11 -28.26
CA GLY A 582 -27.57 19.98 -28.06
C GLY A 582 -26.95 18.86 -28.91
N PHE A 583 -26.25 17.93 -28.25
CA PHE A 583 -25.59 16.81 -28.94
C PHE A 583 -26.56 15.81 -29.60
N SER A 584 -27.86 15.89 -29.35
CA SER A 584 -28.84 15.06 -30.06
C SER A 584 -29.07 15.51 -31.51
N SER A 585 -28.57 16.70 -31.88
CA SER A 585 -28.71 17.29 -33.21
C SER A 585 -27.34 17.40 -33.92
N PRO A 586 -27.28 17.16 -35.24
CA PRO A 586 -26.03 17.32 -35.99
C PRO A 586 -25.53 18.77 -36.05
N LYS A 587 -26.41 19.76 -35.78
CA LYS A 587 -26.03 21.20 -35.74
C LYS A 587 -24.93 21.50 -34.72
N ILE A 588 -24.82 20.71 -33.66
CA ILE A 588 -23.81 20.87 -32.62
C ILE A 588 -22.37 20.78 -33.17
N VAL A 589 -22.18 20.07 -34.29
CA VAL A 589 -20.85 19.85 -34.88
C VAL A 589 -20.26 21.18 -35.34
N ASP A 590 -21.05 21.99 -36.04
CA ASP A 590 -20.61 23.29 -36.54
C ASP A 590 -20.42 24.29 -35.39
N ASP A 591 -21.34 24.32 -34.41
CA ASP A 591 -21.22 25.19 -33.24
C ASP A 591 -19.99 24.83 -32.37
N PHE A 592 -19.67 23.54 -32.25
CA PHE A 592 -18.45 23.10 -31.57
C PHE A 592 -17.19 23.46 -32.37
N VAL A 593 -17.23 23.39 -33.70
CA VAL A 593 -16.13 23.83 -34.56
C VAL A 593 -15.88 25.33 -34.40
N ASP A 594 -16.92 26.16 -34.39
CA ASP A 594 -16.82 27.61 -34.17
C ASP A 594 -16.22 27.95 -32.79
N TYR A 595 -16.72 27.28 -31.75
CA TYR A 595 -16.19 27.43 -30.39
C TYR A 595 -14.71 27.01 -30.30
N THR A 596 -14.34 25.88 -30.90
CA THR A 596 -12.96 25.41 -30.87
C THR A 596 -12.03 26.27 -31.75
N ASP A 597 -12.49 26.78 -32.90
CA ASP A 597 -11.75 27.77 -33.70
C ASP A 597 -11.42 29.01 -32.88
N PHE A 598 -12.41 29.53 -32.16
CA PHE A 598 -12.23 30.67 -31.27
C PHE A 598 -11.20 30.38 -30.18
N CYS A 599 -11.31 29.22 -29.50
CA CYS A 599 -10.36 28.82 -28.46
C CYS A 599 -8.93 28.64 -28.99
N PHE A 600 -8.75 27.99 -30.15
CA PHE A 600 -7.43 27.81 -30.76
C PHE A 600 -6.81 29.15 -31.16
N LYS A 601 -7.61 30.06 -31.74
CA LYS A 601 -7.16 31.41 -32.11
C LYS A 601 -6.74 32.21 -30.88
N THR A 602 -7.51 32.11 -29.79
CA THR A 602 -7.37 32.99 -28.61
C THR A 602 -6.29 32.52 -27.64
N PHE A 603 -6.13 31.21 -27.46
CA PHE A 603 -5.25 30.64 -26.43
C PHE A 603 -4.11 29.77 -26.97
N GLY A 604 -4.15 29.39 -28.26
CA GLY A 604 -3.22 28.42 -28.84
C GLY A 604 -1.79 28.95 -29.07
N ASP A 605 -1.58 30.25 -28.92
CA ASP A 605 -0.25 30.85 -28.84
C ASP A 605 0.55 30.29 -27.66
N ARG A 606 -0.13 30.02 -26.53
CA ARG A 606 0.43 29.49 -25.27
C ARG A 606 0.08 28.02 -25.00
N VAL A 607 -1.13 27.58 -25.36
CA VAL A 607 -1.58 26.19 -25.12
C VAL A 607 -1.03 25.24 -26.19
N LYS A 608 -0.33 24.19 -25.76
CA LYS A 608 0.30 23.21 -26.67
C LYS A 608 -0.29 21.81 -26.61
N HIS A 609 -1.24 21.56 -25.71
CA HIS A 609 -1.93 20.28 -25.60
C HIS A 609 -3.43 20.50 -25.45
N TRP A 610 -4.17 20.06 -26.47
CA TRP A 610 -5.61 20.21 -26.58
C TRP A 610 -6.30 18.85 -26.48
N VAL A 611 -7.32 18.76 -25.64
CA VAL A 611 -8.27 17.66 -25.60
C VAL A 611 -9.59 18.22 -26.09
N THR A 612 -10.19 17.65 -27.14
CA THR A 612 -11.49 18.12 -27.61
C THR A 612 -12.57 17.87 -26.56
N MET A 613 -12.63 16.66 -26.02
CA MET A 613 -13.68 16.22 -25.11
C MET A 613 -13.12 15.28 -24.04
N ASN A 614 -13.57 15.46 -22.79
CA ASN A 614 -13.35 14.49 -21.72
C ASN A 614 -14.48 13.46 -21.68
N GLU A 615 -14.11 12.18 -21.72
CA GLU A 615 -14.99 11.04 -21.48
C GLU A 615 -16.36 11.08 -22.19
N PRO A 616 -16.43 11.41 -23.49
CA PRO A 616 -17.72 11.43 -24.18
C PRO A 616 -18.39 10.04 -24.16
N ASN A 617 -17.62 8.95 -24.03
CA ASN A 617 -18.15 7.62 -23.78
C ASN A 617 -18.78 7.46 -22.39
N GLY A 618 -18.25 8.13 -21.37
CA GLY A 618 -18.85 8.18 -20.04
C GLY A 618 -20.16 8.95 -20.03
N TRP A 619 -20.24 10.06 -20.79
CA TRP A 619 -21.50 10.78 -21.00
C TRP A 619 -22.56 9.89 -21.66
N SER A 620 -22.22 9.21 -22.75
CA SER A 620 -23.14 8.31 -23.46
C SER A 620 -23.59 7.11 -22.61
N LEU A 621 -22.80 6.72 -21.61
CA LEU A 621 -23.14 5.68 -20.63
C LEU A 621 -23.87 6.23 -19.39
N GLY A 622 -24.05 7.56 -19.29
CA GLY A 622 -24.69 8.21 -18.15
C GLY A 622 -23.88 8.17 -16.87
N LEU A 623 -22.54 8.08 -16.94
CA LEU A 623 -21.68 7.94 -15.75
C LEU A 623 -21.78 9.15 -14.81
N ALA A 624 -21.84 10.36 -15.36
CA ALA A 624 -21.96 11.58 -14.56
C ALA A 624 -23.38 11.81 -14.04
N THR A 625 -24.41 11.52 -14.85
CA THR A 625 -25.84 11.74 -14.53
C THR A 625 -26.50 10.58 -13.77
N GLY A 626 -25.81 9.44 -13.64
CA GLY A 626 -26.33 8.22 -13.02
C GLY A 626 -27.37 7.46 -13.84
N LEU A 627 -27.80 8.02 -14.98
CA LEU A 627 -28.80 7.44 -15.87
C LEU A 627 -28.38 7.70 -17.33
N PRO A 628 -28.18 6.65 -18.15
CA PRO A 628 -27.91 6.83 -19.57
C PRO A 628 -29.15 7.40 -20.27
N PRO A 629 -28.97 8.17 -21.37
CA PRO A 629 -30.06 8.45 -22.30
C PRO A 629 -30.68 7.15 -22.83
N SER A 630 -31.81 7.25 -23.54
CA SER A 630 -32.35 6.08 -24.24
C SER A 630 -31.28 5.46 -25.16
N SER A 631 -31.36 4.15 -25.39
CA SER A 631 -30.33 3.43 -26.16
C SER A 631 -30.08 4.06 -27.54
N ASN A 632 -31.14 4.40 -28.29
CA ASN A 632 -31.01 5.08 -29.58
C ASN A 632 -30.36 6.46 -29.47
N GLN A 633 -30.77 7.25 -28.47
CA GLN A 633 -30.22 8.58 -28.27
C GLN A 633 -28.72 8.52 -27.93
N SER A 634 -28.29 7.53 -27.16
CA SER A 634 -26.87 7.34 -26.80
C SER A 634 -25.99 7.08 -28.04
N TYR A 635 -26.49 6.35 -29.04
CA TYR A 635 -25.79 6.14 -30.30
C TYR A 635 -25.75 7.39 -31.19
N ILE A 636 -26.83 8.18 -31.21
CA ILE A 636 -26.87 9.46 -31.94
C ILE A 636 -25.91 10.48 -31.32
N LEU A 637 -25.98 10.66 -29.99
CA LEU A 637 -25.08 11.53 -29.23
C LEU A 637 -23.62 11.18 -29.49
N THR A 638 -23.29 9.88 -29.42
CA THR A 638 -21.92 9.40 -29.69
C THR A 638 -21.48 9.69 -31.11
N HIS A 639 -22.36 9.52 -32.10
CA HIS A 639 -22.06 9.84 -33.48
C HIS A 639 -21.71 11.33 -33.63
N HIS A 640 -22.49 12.25 -33.03
CA HIS A 640 -22.18 13.68 -33.08
C HIS A 640 -20.95 14.08 -32.26
N PHE A 641 -20.67 13.43 -31.12
CA PHE A 641 -19.40 13.63 -30.40
C PHE A 641 -18.19 13.26 -31.27
N LEU A 642 -18.25 12.12 -31.96
CA LEU A 642 -17.19 11.66 -32.86
C LEU A 642 -16.97 12.63 -34.02
N LEU A 643 -18.04 13.10 -34.67
CA LEU A 643 -17.95 14.09 -35.74
C LEU A 643 -17.41 15.44 -35.26
N SER A 644 -17.87 15.92 -34.10
CA SER A 644 -17.38 17.16 -33.48
C SER A 644 -15.90 17.09 -33.15
N HIS A 645 -15.44 15.98 -32.57
CA HIS A 645 -14.02 15.72 -32.32
C HIS A 645 -13.19 15.75 -33.62
N ALA A 646 -13.61 14.98 -34.62
CA ALA A 646 -12.85 14.84 -35.86
C ALA A 646 -12.81 16.15 -36.65
N ALA A 647 -13.91 16.92 -36.65
CA ALA A 647 -13.98 18.24 -37.28
C ALA A 647 -13.05 19.24 -36.59
N ALA A 648 -13.04 19.31 -35.25
CA ALA A 648 -12.13 20.18 -34.49
C ALA A 648 -10.65 19.82 -34.71
N VAL A 649 -10.32 18.52 -34.77
CA VAL A 649 -8.96 18.05 -35.07
C VAL A 649 -8.53 18.45 -36.49
N ASN A 650 -9.40 18.24 -37.47
CA ASN A 650 -9.14 18.63 -38.86
C ASN A 650 -8.95 20.14 -39.00
N LEU A 651 -9.77 20.96 -38.32
CA LEU A 651 -9.59 22.40 -38.24
C LEU A 651 -8.22 22.77 -37.65
N TYR A 652 -7.88 22.22 -36.49
CA TYR A 652 -6.62 22.51 -35.80
C TYR A 652 -5.41 22.17 -36.67
N ARG A 653 -5.39 20.98 -37.28
CA ARG A 653 -4.32 20.52 -38.18
C ARG A 653 -4.13 21.45 -39.38
N LYS A 654 -5.23 21.89 -40.01
CA LYS A 654 -5.19 22.74 -41.20
C LYS A 654 -4.79 24.18 -40.89
N LYS A 655 -5.32 24.75 -39.82
CA LYS A 655 -5.24 26.20 -39.57
C LYS A 655 -4.17 26.60 -38.55
N TYR A 656 -3.90 25.75 -37.56
CA TYR A 656 -3.14 26.15 -36.37
C TYR A 656 -1.92 25.28 -36.05
N GLN A 657 -1.92 23.99 -36.37
CA GLN A 657 -0.87 23.09 -35.92
C GLN A 657 0.52 23.49 -36.41
N ALA A 658 0.64 23.97 -37.66
CA ALA A 658 1.91 24.41 -38.22
C ALA A 658 2.49 25.65 -37.49
N SER A 659 1.65 26.63 -37.16
CA SER A 659 2.07 27.88 -36.51
C SER A 659 2.20 27.72 -34.99
N GLN A 660 1.26 27.02 -34.35
CA GLN A 660 1.19 26.88 -32.89
C GLN A 660 2.00 25.70 -32.35
N LYS A 661 2.30 24.69 -33.20
CA LYS A 661 3.11 23.49 -32.88
C LYS A 661 2.58 22.64 -31.71
N GLY A 662 1.31 22.79 -31.36
CA GLY A 662 0.66 21.96 -30.33
C GLY A 662 0.14 20.62 -30.88
N LYS A 663 -0.35 19.79 -29.97
CA LYS A 663 -0.97 18.49 -30.25
C LYS A 663 -2.42 18.49 -29.82
N ILE A 664 -3.26 17.74 -30.53
CA ILE A 664 -4.68 17.60 -30.22
C ILE A 664 -5.11 16.14 -30.10
N GLY A 665 -5.98 15.85 -29.14
CA GLY A 665 -6.50 14.51 -28.92
C GLY A 665 -7.85 14.48 -28.23
N ILE A 666 -8.21 13.29 -27.75
CA ILE A 666 -9.44 13.00 -27.02
C ILE A 666 -9.09 12.21 -25.76
N THR A 667 -9.85 12.41 -24.69
CA THR A 667 -9.71 11.64 -23.46
C THR A 667 -10.91 10.72 -23.30
N LEU A 668 -10.69 9.42 -23.17
CA LEU A 668 -11.74 8.42 -22.99
C LEU A 668 -11.65 7.80 -21.60
N VAL A 669 -12.81 7.52 -20.98
CA VAL A 669 -12.85 6.68 -19.78
C VAL A 669 -12.62 5.24 -20.18
N THR A 670 -11.69 4.60 -19.49
CA THR A 670 -11.27 3.23 -19.75
C THR A 670 -11.50 2.38 -18.52
N THR A 671 -12.43 1.43 -18.63
CA THR A 671 -12.63 0.35 -17.66
C THR A 671 -12.05 -0.93 -18.24
N TRP A 672 -11.29 -1.68 -17.45
CA TRP A 672 -10.84 -3.00 -17.88
C TRP A 672 -11.89 -4.07 -17.57
N PHE A 673 -11.96 -5.11 -18.40
CA PHE A 673 -12.94 -6.18 -18.28
C PHE A 673 -12.23 -7.54 -18.29
N GLU A 674 -12.28 -8.22 -17.14
CA GLU A 674 -11.80 -9.59 -16.96
C GLU A 674 -12.94 -10.58 -17.23
N PRO A 675 -12.70 -11.73 -17.89
CA PRO A 675 -13.74 -12.75 -17.99
C PRO A 675 -14.07 -13.29 -16.59
N LYS A 676 -15.36 -13.34 -16.22
CA LYS A 676 -15.78 -13.82 -14.91
C LYS A 676 -15.37 -15.28 -14.70
N PHE A 677 -15.58 -16.13 -15.70
CA PHE A 677 -15.12 -17.51 -15.74
C PHE A 677 -14.15 -17.73 -16.89
N ASP A 678 -13.25 -18.72 -16.78
CA ASP A 678 -12.30 -19.06 -17.85
C ASP A 678 -12.97 -19.87 -18.98
N THR A 679 -14.05 -19.33 -19.54
CA THR A 679 -14.82 -19.92 -20.61
C THR A 679 -14.69 -19.09 -21.89
N THR A 680 -14.85 -19.72 -23.05
CA THR A 680 -14.86 -19.01 -24.33
C THR A 680 -15.97 -17.96 -24.40
N ALA A 681 -17.12 -18.21 -23.75
CA ALA A 681 -18.24 -17.29 -23.71
C ALA A 681 -17.89 -16.01 -22.94
N ASP A 682 -17.29 -16.13 -21.76
CA ASP A 682 -16.92 -14.99 -20.92
C ASP A 682 -15.72 -14.22 -21.47
N ARG A 683 -14.75 -14.90 -22.11
CA ARG A 683 -13.68 -14.23 -22.85
C ARG A 683 -14.24 -13.37 -24.00
N LYS A 684 -15.26 -13.88 -24.71
CA LYS A 684 -15.99 -13.10 -25.73
C LYS A 684 -16.80 -11.97 -25.08
N ALA A 685 -17.41 -12.20 -23.92
CA ALA A 685 -18.15 -11.17 -23.18
C ALA A 685 -17.23 -10.00 -22.76
N ALA A 686 -16.07 -10.30 -22.17
CA ALA A 686 -15.05 -9.30 -21.86
C ALA A 686 -14.60 -8.51 -23.10
N SER A 687 -14.45 -9.17 -24.25
CA SER A 687 -14.16 -8.47 -25.51
C SER A 687 -15.28 -7.53 -25.95
N ARG A 688 -16.54 -7.97 -25.87
CA ARG A 688 -17.70 -7.11 -26.19
C ARG A 688 -17.82 -5.93 -25.23
N ALA A 689 -17.58 -6.14 -23.94
CA ALA A 689 -17.58 -5.06 -22.95
C ALA A 689 -16.54 -3.98 -23.30
N ARG A 690 -15.34 -4.38 -23.71
CA ARG A 690 -14.32 -3.44 -24.20
C ARG A 690 -14.74 -2.70 -25.47
N ASP A 691 -15.37 -3.40 -26.41
CA ASP A 691 -15.88 -2.77 -27.64
C ASP A 691 -16.96 -1.73 -27.34
N PHE A 692 -17.93 -2.03 -26.48
CA PHE A 692 -19.02 -1.11 -26.13
C PHE A 692 -18.60 0.04 -25.20
N HIS A 693 -17.44 -0.04 -24.55
CA HIS A 693 -16.95 1.01 -23.64
C HIS A 693 -15.84 1.86 -24.25
N PHE A 694 -14.77 1.23 -24.73
CA PHE A 694 -13.59 1.93 -25.29
C PHE A 694 -13.59 1.89 -26.82
N GLY A 695 -13.87 0.72 -27.41
CA GLY A 695 -13.90 0.54 -28.86
C GLY A 695 -14.93 1.44 -29.54
N TRP A 696 -16.04 1.76 -28.87
CA TRP A 696 -17.13 2.56 -29.40
C TRP A 696 -16.67 3.92 -29.93
N PHE A 697 -15.67 4.52 -29.28
CA PHE A 697 -15.04 5.76 -29.73
C PHE A 697 -13.70 5.53 -30.43
N MET A 698 -12.89 4.58 -29.92
CA MET A 698 -11.53 4.39 -30.42
C MET A 698 -11.49 3.77 -31.82
N ASP A 699 -12.36 2.81 -32.15
CA ASP A 699 -12.37 2.20 -33.48
C ASP A 699 -12.77 3.20 -34.57
N PRO A 700 -13.77 4.07 -34.40
CA PRO A 700 -14.03 5.16 -35.33
C PRO A 700 -12.82 6.09 -35.51
N VAL A 701 -12.18 6.53 -34.43
CA VAL A 701 -11.01 7.43 -34.48
C VAL A 701 -9.80 6.79 -35.17
N ILE A 702 -9.62 5.46 -35.11
CA ILE A 702 -8.46 4.80 -35.75
C ILE A 702 -8.78 4.25 -37.14
N TYR A 703 -9.97 3.71 -37.36
CA TYR A 703 -10.34 2.99 -38.59
C TYR A 703 -11.37 3.70 -39.44
N GLY A 704 -12.12 4.65 -38.87
CA GLY A 704 -13.27 5.29 -39.52
C GLY A 704 -14.56 4.45 -39.44
N GLU A 705 -14.62 3.43 -38.59
CA GLU A 705 -15.75 2.52 -38.45
C GLU A 705 -15.99 2.13 -36.99
N TYR A 706 -17.25 1.90 -36.60
CA TYR A 706 -17.59 1.32 -35.29
C TYR A 706 -17.07 -0.14 -35.13
N PRO A 707 -16.91 -0.67 -33.90
CA PRO A 707 -16.54 -2.06 -33.68
C PRO A 707 -17.51 -3.04 -34.37
N LYS A 708 -16.98 -4.14 -34.95
CA LYS A 708 -17.80 -5.14 -35.67
C LYS A 708 -18.80 -5.84 -34.75
N SER A 709 -18.45 -6.05 -33.48
CA SER A 709 -19.37 -6.58 -32.47
C SER A 709 -20.59 -5.67 -32.28
N MET A 710 -20.38 -4.36 -32.14
CA MET A 710 -21.45 -3.36 -32.04
C MET A 710 -22.31 -3.33 -33.31
N GLN A 711 -21.70 -3.30 -34.49
CA GLN A 711 -22.44 -3.33 -35.76
C GLN A 711 -23.38 -4.55 -35.83
N SER A 712 -22.90 -5.72 -35.40
CA SER A 712 -23.69 -6.96 -35.44
C SER A 712 -24.78 -7.04 -34.37
N LEU A 713 -24.56 -6.48 -33.17
CA LEU A 713 -25.46 -6.61 -32.03
C LEU A 713 -26.50 -5.50 -31.96
N VAL A 714 -26.13 -4.29 -32.35
CA VAL A 714 -26.98 -3.10 -32.29
C VAL A 714 -27.79 -2.95 -33.58
N GLY A 715 -27.22 -3.31 -34.73
CA GLY A 715 -27.87 -3.24 -36.03
C GLY A 715 -28.26 -1.81 -36.40
N ASN A 716 -29.49 -1.63 -36.88
CA ASN A 716 -29.97 -0.36 -37.43
C ASN A 716 -30.07 0.80 -36.43
N ARG A 717 -29.98 0.54 -35.12
CA ARG A 717 -29.94 1.59 -34.08
C ARG A 717 -28.59 2.31 -34.02
N LEU A 718 -27.53 1.70 -34.55
CA LEU A 718 -26.20 2.29 -34.64
C LEU A 718 -26.12 3.11 -35.93
N PRO A 719 -25.89 4.44 -35.86
CA PRO A 719 -25.73 5.26 -37.05
C PRO A 719 -24.60 4.75 -37.95
N LYS A 720 -24.70 5.03 -39.26
CA LYS A 720 -23.64 4.72 -40.23
C LYS A 720 -22.87 5.99 -40.55
N PHE A 721 -21.54 5.89 -40.61
CA PHE A 721 -20.73 6.96 -41.17
C PHE A 721 -20.83 6.95 -42.69
N THR A 722 -20.99 8.12 -43.29
CA THR A 722 -20.72 8.34 -44.71
C THR A 722 -19.23 8.14 -44.99
N GLU A 723 -18.86 7.99 -46.26
CA GLU A 723 -17.45 7.86 -46.64
C GLU A 723 -16.62 9.10 -46.23
N ALA A 724 -17.21 10.29 -46.34
CA ALA A 724 -16.57 11.54 -45.93
C ALA A 724 -16.32 11.60 -44.42
N GLU A 725 -17.32 11.21 -43.62
CA GLU A 725 -17.20 11.16 -42.15
C GLU A 725 -16.19 10.11 -41.70
N SER A 726 -16.22 8.91 -42.30
CA SER A 726 -15.26 7.84 -42.04
C SER A 726 -13.81 8.31 -42.30
N LYS A 727 -13.60 9.01 -43.42
CA LYS A 727 -12.31 9.60 -43.78
C LYS A 727 -11.88 10.71 -42.81
N LEU A 728 -12.82 11.53 -42.34
CA LEU A 728 -12.56 12.59 -41.37
C LEU A 728 -12.13 12.01 -40.01
N LEU A 729 -12.78 10.94 -39.56
CA LEU A 729 -12.51 10.27 -38.30
C LEU A 729 -11.17 9.54 -38.27
N LYS A 730 -10.81 8.87 -39.37
CA LYS A 730 -9.64 7.99 -39.43
C LYS A 730 -8.33 8.72 -39.16
N GLY A 731 -7.71 8.42 -38.02
CA GLY A 731 -6.46 9.02 -37.56
C GLY A 731 -6.62 10.43 -36.98
N SER A 732 -7.82 10.82 -36.54
CA SER A 732 -8.13 12.14 -35.96
C SER A 732 -7.56 12.36 -34.55
N ILE A 733 -6.32 11.94 -34.29
CA ILE A 733 -5.70 12.06 -32.96
C ILE A 733 -4.18 12.18 -33.06
N ASP A 734 -3.57 13.03 -32.22
CA ASP A 734 -2.10 13.10 -32.03
C ASP A 734 -1.64 12.39 -30.76
N PHE A 735 -2.52 12.31 -29.75
CA PHE A 735 -2.33 11.57 -28.50
C PHE A 735 -3.68 11.12 -27.91
N LEU A 736 -3.67 10.03 -27.15
CA LEU A 736 -4.84 9.53 -26.42
C LEU A 736 -4.72 9.88 -24.93
N GLY A 737 -5.73 10.52 -24.37
CA GLY A 737 -5.96 10.55 -22.92
C GLY A 737 -6.74 9.30 -22.50
N ALA A 738 -6.25 8.59 -21.49
CA ALA A 738 -6.94 7.43 -20.91
C ALA A 738 -7.22 7.70 -19.43
N ASN A 739 -8.48 7.91 -19.09
CA ASN A 739 -8.92 8.01 -17.69
C ASN A 739 -9.23 6.60 -17.20
N TYR A 740 -8.32 6.03 -16.41
CA TYR A 740 -8.45 4.68 -15.87
C TYR A 740 -8.66 4.73 -14.36
N TYR A 741 -9.67 4.02 -13.88
CA TYR A 741 -10.07 4.01 -12.47
C TYR A 741 -10.17 2.61 -11.87
N THR A 742 -10.82 1.66 -12.57
CA THR A 742 -11.17 0.33 -12.02
C THR A 742 -11.27 -0.75 -13.11
N THR A 743 -11.53 -1.98 -12.67
CA THR A 743 -11.75 -3.19 -13.48
C THR A 743 -13.05 -3.87 -13.05
N ASN A 744 -13.77 -4.48 -13.99
CA ASN A 744 -14.97 -5.30 -13.73
C ASN A 744 -14.80 -6.73 -14.30
N TYR A 745 -15.51 -7.70 -13.73
CA TYR A 745 -15.74 -8.99 -14.37
C TYR A 745 -16.86 -8.88 -15.40
N ALA A 746 -16.68 -9.57 -16.52
CA ALA A 746 -17.64 -9.69 -17.61
C ALA A 746 -18.05 -11.16 -17.78
N GLU A 747 -19.34 -11.39 -17.65
CA GLU A 747 -19.99 -12.69 -17.86
C GLU A 747 -20.90 -12.60 -19.09
N ASN A 748 -21.01 -13.69 -19.84
CA ASN A 748 -21.92 -13.71 -20.98
C ASN A 748 -23.39 -13.54 -20.53
N GLY A 749 -24.02 -12.44 -20.95
CA GLY A 749 -25.39 -12.10 -20.59
C GLY A 749 -26.43 -12.61 -21.60
N PRO A 750 -27.72 -12.70 -21.19
CA PRO A 750 -28.81 -13.10 -22.08
C PRO A 750 -29.08 -12.05 -23.17
N SER A 751 -29.70 -12.50 -24.27
CA SER A 751 -30.15 -11.62 -25.35
C SER A 751 -31.52 -11.02 -24.99
N ASN A 752 -31.53 -9.96 -24.18
CA ASN A 752 -32.77 -9.29 -23.78
C ASN A 752 -33.13 -8.10 -24.67
N SER A 753 -34.33 -7.54 -24.45
CA SER A 753 -34.90 -6.35 -25.08
C SER A 753 -33.88 -5.20 -25.23
N PRO A 754 -33.91 -4.41 -26.34
CA PRO A 754 -32.90 -3.40 -26.64
C PRO A 754 -32.82 -2.31 -25.55
N PHE A 755 -31.78 -2.39 -24.73
CA PHE A 755 -31.45 -1.46 -23.67
C PHE A 755 -29.93 -1.30 -23.64
N LEU A 756 -29.40 -0.08 -23.47
CA LEU A 756 -27.97 0.20 -23.68
C LEU A 756 -27.04 -0.72 -22.83
N PRO A 757 -27.31 -0.95 -21.53
CA PRO A 757 -26.58 -1.93 -20.72
C PRO A 757 -26.61 -3.38 -21.21
N THR A 758 -27.65 -3.80 -21.96
CA THR A 758 -27.81 -5.19 -22.42
C THR A 758 -27.32 -5.40 -23.85
N ASP A 759 -27.10 -4.35 -24.64
CA ASP A 759 -26.72 -4.44 -26.06
C ASP A 759 -25.39 -5.18 -26.28
N ALA A 760 -24.46 -5.05 -25.32
CA ALA A 760 -23.21 -5.80 -25.33
C ALA A 760 -23.42 -7.31 -25.09
N ARG A 761 -24.58 -7.74 -24.59
CA ARG A 761 -24.88 -9.08 -24.07
C ARG A 761 -23.85 -9.51 -23.03
N VAL A 762 -23.58 -8.63 -22.07
CA VAL A 762 -22.61 -8.82 -20.99
C VAL A 762 -23.27 -8.48 -19.66
N ASN A 763 -23.12 -9.37 -18.69
CA ASN A 763 -23.36 -9.04 -17.29
C ASN A 763 -22.04 -8.58 -16.68
N LEU A 764 -22.00 -7.32 -16.24
CA LEU A 764 -20.85 -6.75 -15.55
C LEU A 764 -21.04 -6.90 -14.04
N THR A 765 -19.99 -7.31 -13.35
CA THR A 765 -19.99 -7.37 -11.89
C THR A 765 -18.61 -7.04 -11.35
N THR A 766 -18.56 -6.43 -10.18
CA THR A 766 -17.31 -6.22 -9.45
C THR A 766 -16.98 -7.41 -8.56
N GLU A 767 -17.76 -8.50 -8.60
CA GLU A 767 -17.56 -9.66 -7.73
C GLU A 767 -17.55 -10.99 -8.49
N LYS A 768 -16.72 -11.91 -8.00
CA LYS A 768 -16.69 -13.31 -8.44
C LYS A 768 -16.78 -14.21 -7.21
N ASN A 769 -17.84 -15.01 -7.13
CA ASN A 769 -18.10 -15.93 -6.01
C ASN A 769 -18.11 -15.23 -4.63
N GLY A 770 -18.69 -14.02 -4.54
CA GLY A 770 -18.72 -13.21 -3.32
C GLY A 770 -17.39 -12.53 -2.98
N VAL A 771 -16.41 -12.56 -3.89
CA VAL A 771 -15.11 -11.88 -3.73
C VAL A 771 -15.02 -10.70 -4.70
N PRO A 772 -14.88 -9.46 -4.21
CA PRO A 772 -14.67 -8.31 -5.06
C PRO A 772 -13.38 -8.39 -5.89
N ILE A 773 -13.44 -7.84 -7.11
CA ILE A 773 -12.36 -7.70 -8.09
C ILE A 773 -11.27 -6.72 -7.62
N GLY A 774 -11.42 -6.10 -6.45
CA GLY A 774 -10.45 -5.21 -5.81
C GLY A 774 -10.90 -4.85 -4.39
N THR A 775 -10.10 -4.09 -3.63
CA THR A 775 -10.56 -3.57 -2.32
C THR A 775 -11.59 -2.47 -2.57
N PRO A 776 -12.84 -2.56 -2.06
CA PRO A 776 -13.83 -1.51 -2.22
C PRO A 776 -13.29 -0.17 -1.69
N THR A 777 -13.67 0.94 -2.34
CA THR A 777 -13.46 2.29 -1.79
C THR A 777 -14.74 2.81 -1.12
N ASP A 778 -14.69 4.02 -0.57
CA ASP A 778 -15.90 4.70 -0.07
C ASP A 778 -16.91 5.03 -1.19
N VAL A 779 -16.51 4.82 -2.46
CA VAL A 779 -17.35 4.96 -3.65
C VAL A 779 -17.70 3.57 -4.18
N SER A 780 -19.00 3.26 -4.25
CA SER A 780 -19.52 1.90 -4.52
C SER A 780 -19.15 1.31 -5.87
N TRP A 781 -18.79 2.14 -6.85
CA TRP A 781 -18.38 1.70 -8.19
C TRP A 781 -16.85 1.60 -8.36
N LEU A 782 -16.06 2.12 -7.42
CA LEU A 782 -14.60 2.20 -7.51
C LEU A 782 -13.94 1.17 -6.59
N PHE A 783 -13.13 0.29 -7.17
CA PHE A 783 -12.42 -0.78 -6.47
C PHE A 783 -10.92 -0.65 -6.71
N ASN A 784 -10.12 -0.71 -5.64
CA ASN A 784 -8.67 -0.72 -5.74
C ASN A 784 -8.21 -2.06 -6.28
N TYR A 785 -7.87 -2.09 -7.56
CA TYR A 785 -7.25 -3.24 -8.18
C TYR A 785 -5.93 -2.84 -8.84
N PRO A 786 -4.81 -3.54 -8.54
CA PRO A 786 -4.67 -4.63 -7.56
C PRO A 786 -4.68 -4.15 -6.08
N LYS A 787 -5.08 -5.06 -5.16
CA LYS A 787 -5.48 -4.81 -3.75
C LYS A 787 -4.47 -4.03 -2.88
N GLU A 788 -4.96 -3.01 -2.13
CA GLU A 788 -4.98 -2.91 -0.64
C GLU A 788 -5.37 -1.51 -0.07
N ALA A 789 -6.22 -1.56 0.99
CA ALA A 789 -6.22 -0.80 2.27
C ALA A 789 -7.01 0.54 2.50
N LEU A 790 -7.05 1.01 3.77
CA LEU A 790 -7.88 2.07 4.39
C LEU A 790 -7.07 3.24 5.05
N LYS A 791 -7.72 4.42 5.24
CA LYS A 791 -7.28 5.82 5.64
C LYS A 791 -6.32 6.50 4.65
N ASP A 792 -6.82 7.25 3.63
CA ASP A 792 -6.23 7.90 2.39
C ASP A 792 -4.86 7.46 1.84
N SER A 793 -4.02 6.83 2.64
CA SER A 793 -3.07 5.80 2.27
C SER A 793 -3.60 4.85 1.19
N THR A 794 -4.92 4.68 1.06
CA THR A 794 -5.58 4.04 -0.08
C THR A 794 -5.19 4.71 -1.39
N ARG A 795 -5.27 6.04 -1.46
CA ARG A 795 -4.78 6.84 -2.57
C ARG A 795 -3.28 6.77 -2.72
N ILE A 796 -2.50 6.85 -1.64
CA ILE A 796 -1.03 6.72 -1.74
C ILE A 796 -0.65 5.37 -2.36
N ARG A 797 -1.27 4.28 -1.91
CA ARG A 797 -1.06 2.93 -2.47
C ARG A 797 -1.60 2.81 -3.89
N TYR A 798 -2.76 3.39 -4.17
CA TYR A 798 -3.32 3.46 -5.50
C TYR A 798 -2.34 4.13 -6.47
N LEU A 799 -1.81 5.31 -6.11
CA LEU A 799 -0.82 6.04 -6.89
C LEU A 799 0.50 5.26 -7.04
N ASP A 800 1.07 4.79 -5.94
CA ASP A 800 2.31 4.00 -5.95
C ASP A 800 2.19 2.76 -6.86
N GLY A 801 1.09 2.02 -6.73
CA GLY A 801 0.78 0.87 -7.58
C GLY A 801 0.66 1.26 -9.05
N HIS A 802 -0.19 2.25 -9.36
CA HIS A 802 -0.41 2.71 -10.73
C HIS A 802 0.86 3.22 -11.38
N LEU A 803 1.68 4.00 -10.68
CA LEU A 803 2.96 4.50 -11.19
C LEU A 803 3.94 3.35 -11.47
N LYS A 804 4.01 2.33 -10.61
CA LYS A 804 4.86 1.15 -10.85
C LYS A 804 4.44 0.39 -12.10
N TYR A 805 3.14 0.21 -12.30
CA TYR A 805 2.64 -0.43 -13.52
C TYR A 805 2.81 0.44 -14.77
N LEU A 806 2.66 1.77 -14.64
CA LEU A 806 2.94 2.72 -15.71
C LEU A 806 4.41 2.64 -16.14
N LEU A 807 5.33 2.61 -15.17
CA LEU A 807 6.75 2.44 -15.43
C LEU A 807 7.03 1.09 -16.10
N LYS A 808 6.43 0.01 -15.60
CA LYS A 808 6.57 -1.32 -16.21
C LYS A 808 6.13 -1.31 -17.67
N ALA A 809 4.99 -0.69 -17.96
CA ALA A 809 4.50 -0.57 -19.32
C ALA A 809 5.43 0.23 -20.24
N ILE A 810 5.98 1.35 -19.75
CA ILE A 810 6.99 2.11 -20.48
C ILE A 810 8.21 1.24 -20.79
N GLN A 811 8.67 0.45 -19.81
CA GLN A 811 9.80 -0.47 -19.97
C GLN A 811 9.51 -1.59 -20.96
N GLU A 812 8.25 -2.01 -21.10
CA GLU A 812 7.84 -2.99 -22.10
C GLU A 812 7.62 -2.38 -23.49
N GLY A 813 7.80 -1.06 -23.65
CA GLY A 813 7.82 -0.38 -24.94
C GLY A 813 6.58 0.47 -25.23
N VAL A 814 5.69 0.65 -24.25
CA VAL A 814 4.51 1.50 -24.44
C VAL A 814 4.89 2.97 -24.41
N ASN A 815 4.42 3.72 -25.40
CA ASN A 815 4.74 5.14 -25.56
C ASN A 815 3.88 6.06 -24.65
N ILE A 816 4.08 5.98 -23.34
CA ILE A 816 3.39 6.82 -22.35
C ILE A 816 4.18 8.10 -22.11
N LYS A 817 3.51 9.26 -22.18
CA LYS A 817 4.15 10.58 -22.08
C LYS A 817 3.91 11.33 -20.77
N GLY A 818 2.90 10.94 -20.01
CA GLY A 818 2.59 11.59 -18.74
C GLY A 818 1.56 10.86 -17.91
N HIS A 819 1.43 11.28 -16.66
CA HIS A 819 0.44 10.83 -15.71
C HIS A 819 -0.25 12.05 -15.11
N TYR A 820 -1.59 12.09 -15.20
CA TYR A 820 -2.42 13.14 -14.65
C TYR A 820 -3.28 12.58 -13.53
N MET A 821 -3.10 13.09 -12.32
CA MET A 821 -3.85 12.63 -11.16
C MET A 821 -5.22 13.28 -11.10
N TRP A 822 -6.27 12.47 -10.98
CA TRP A 822 -7.62 12.93 -10.71
C TRP A 822 -7.91 12.86 -9.20
N ALA A 823 -8.25 13.95 -8.51
CA ALA A 823 -8.28 15.36 -8.93
C ALA A 823 -7.27 16.20 -8.13
N PHE A 824 -7.01 17.43 -8.57
CA PHE A 824 -6.17 18.34 -7.80
C PHE A 824 -6.87 18.82 -6.51
N LEU A 825 -8.13 19.26 -6.60
CA LEU A 825 -8.95 19.74 -5.48
C LEU A 825 -10.05 18.74 -5.16
N ASP A 826 -10.52 18.69 -3.90
CA ASP A 826 -11.84 18.15 -3.65
C ASP A 826 -12.82 19.07 -4.35
N ASP A 827 -13.80 18.52 -5.06
CA ASP A 827 -14.64 19.26 -6.00
C ASP A 827 -16.10 18.78 -5.98
N PHE A 828 -16.94 19.36 -6.84
CA PHE A 828 -18.32 18.90 -7.04
C PHE A 828 -18.32 17.66 -7.95
N GLU A 829 -18.53 16.49 -7.39
CA GLU A 829 -18.45 15.21 -8.09
C GLU A 829 -19.83 14.79 -8.64
N TRP A 830 -20.33 15.57 -9.60
CA TRP A 830 -21.52 15.26 -10.38
C TRP A 830 -22.74 14.88 -9.49
N THR A 831 -23.39 13.75 -9.72
CA THR A 831 -24.53 13.27 -8.90
C THR A 831 -24.17 12.99 -7.45
N SER A 832 -22.88 12.81 -7.11
CA SER A 832 -22.46 12.65 -5.71
C SER A 832 -22.38 13.98 -4.95
N GLY A 833 -22.52 15.13 -5.63
CA GLY A 833 -22.33 16.44 -5.02
C GLY A 833 -20.94 16.55 -4.40
N TYR A 834 -20.82 17.07 -3.17
CA TYR A 834 -19.53 17.10 -2.46
C TYR A 834 -19.41 16.04 -1.36
N THR A 835 -20.14 14.93 -1.50
CA THR A 835 -20.07 13.79 -0.56
C THR A 835 -18.83 12.93 -0.78
N VAL A 836 -18.26 12.95 -1.99
CA VAL A 836 -17.03 12.24 -2.39
C VAL A 836 -15.88 13.22 -2.52
N ARG A 837 -14.64 12.76 -2.28
CA ARG A 837 -13.44 13.62 -2.20
C ARG A 837 -12.27 13.08 -3.03
N PHE A 838 -12.13 13.54 -4.27
CA PHE A 838 -11.07 13.11 -5.19
C PHE A 838 -9.78 13.95 -5.15
N GLY A 839 -9.72 15.05 -4.40
CA GLY A 839 -8.61 16.01 -4.44
C GLY A 839 -7.34 15.64 -3.69
N PHE A 840 -6.17 15.92 -4.26
CA PHE A 840 -4.90 16.01 -3.51
C PHE A 840 -4.94 17.10 -2.43
N THR A 841 -5.74 18.12 -2.68
CA THR A 841 -6.00 19.22 -1.79
C THR A 841 -7.40 19.06 -1.22
N ASN A 842 -7.50 18.89 0.09
CA ASN A 842 -8.77 18.95 0.79
C ASN A 842 -9.32 20.38 0.76
N ILE A 843 -10.61 20.51 0.45
CA ILE A 843 -11.36 21.75 0.55
C ILE A 843 -12.27 21.69 1.79
N ASP A 844 -12.07 22.65 2.69
CA ASP A 844 -12.94 22.85 3.84
C ASP A 844 -14.16 23.68 3.45
N TYR A 845 -15.23 22.97 3.05
CA TYR A 845 -16.50 23.57 2.64
C TYR A 845 -17.18 24.42 3.72
N LYS A 846 -16.78 24.30 4.99
CA LYS A 846 -17.38 25.03 6.11
C LYS A 846 -16.54 26.23 6.56
N ASN A 847 -15.26 26.25 6.21
CA ASN A 847 -14.32 27.28 6.66
C ASN A 847 -13.73 28.04 5.47
N ASN A 848 -14.56 28.85 4.82
CA ASN A 848 -14.18 29.73 3.71
C ASN A 848 -13.40 29.00 2.59
N LEU A 849 -13.81 27.76 2.28
CA LEU A 849 -13.19 26.93 1.25
C LEU A 849 -11.67 26.79 1.41
N ARG A 850 -11.15 26.74 2.64
CA ARG A 850 -9.69 26.71 2.87
C ARG A 850 -9.07 25.42 2.30
N ARG A 851 -7.88 25.56 1.70
CA ARG A 851 -7.16 24.49 0.99
C ARG A 851 -6.12 23.86 1.93
N TYR A 852 -6.16 22.53 2.07
CA TYR A 852 -5.17 21.77 2.84
C TYR A 852 -4.60 20.62 2.00
N LEU A 853 -3.29 20.58 1.82
CA LEU A 853 -2.64 19.42 1.16
C LEU A 853 -2.86 18.16 1.99
N LYS A 854 -3.39 17.09 1.37
CA LYS A 854 -3.52 15.77 1.98
C LYS A 854 -2.16 15.06 2.05
N TYR A 855 -2.08 13.95 2.79
CA TYR A 855 -0.85 13.14 2.87
C TYR A 855 -0.40 12.63 1.49
N SER A 856 -1.34 12.28 0.62
CA SER A 856 -1.08 11.91 -0.77
C SER A 856 -0.34 12.99 -1.56
N ALA A 857 -0.63 14.27 -1.33
CA ALA A 857 0.09 15.38 -1.97
C ALA A 857 1.54 15.50 -1.47
N TYR A 858 1.77 15.32 -0.17
CA TYR A 858 3.13 15.32 0.40
C TYR A 858 3.96 14.10 -0.03
N TRP A 859 3.32 12.93 -0.13
CA TRP A 859 3.95 11.73 -0.67
C TRP A 859 4.36 11.94 -2.13
N PHE A 860 3.45 12.47 -2.96
CA PHE A 860 3.73 12.72 -4.37
C PHE A 860 4.84 13.78 -4.55
N LYS A 861 4.85 14.83 -3.72
CA LYS A 861 5.96 15.78 -3.66
C LYS A 861 7.30 15.09 -3.43
N LYS A 862 7.39 14.20 -2.42
CA LYS A 862 8.63 13.45 -2.13
C LYS A 862 9.05 12.57 -3.31
N PHE A 863 8.09 11.97 -4.00
CA PHE A 863 8.32 11.18 -5.21
C PHE A 863 8.90 12.05 -6.36
N LEU A 864 8.47 13.30 -6.48
CA LEU A 864 8.92 14.23 -7.53
C LEU A 864 10.26 14.94 -7.26
N LEU A 865 10.68 15.06 -5.99
CA LEU A 865 11.89 15.79 -5.58
C LEU A 865 13.23 15.08 -5.88
N ASN A 866 13.21 13.79 -6.23
CA ASN A 866 14.39 12.96 -6.48
C ASN A 866 14.33 12.31 -7.87
#